data_AF-A0A835GXB2-F1
#
_entry.id   AF-A0A835GXB2-F1
#
_cell.length_a   1.000
_cell.length_b   1.000
_cell.length_c   1.000
_cell.angle_alpha   90.00
_cell.angle_beta   90.00
_cell.angle_gamma   90.00
#
_symmetry.space_group_name_H-M   'P 1'
#
loop_
_entity.id
_entity.type
_entity.pdbx_description
1 polymer ?
#
loop_
_entity_poly.entity_id
_entity_poly.type
_entity_poly.pdbx_seq_one_letter_code
_entity_poly.pdbx_strand_id
1 'polypeptide(L)'
;MFGVAASAANLSLVLFSNNHPYPLVLHCSGRQPHSTSQFFKAASVAINNHSSQAAASASSHSDTSSHINISMEPPITPPYHPTYDLNAVIKLALSEDAGDRGDVTCLATVPIDMKVEAHFFAKEDGIIAGISLAEMIFNEVDPSLEVEWFKKDGDSVSKGTQFGKVSGKAHKIVVAERVVLNFMQRMSGIATLTKAMADAAHPACILETRKTAPGLRLVDKWAVLIGGGRNHRMGLFDMVMIKDNHISIAGGVTDAIKSVDQFLEQNQIETRTLEEVKEVLDYASQRQTSLTRIMLDNMVVPLENGDVDISMLKEAVELINGRFETEASGNVTLETVHKIGQSGVTYISSGALTHSVKALDISLKIDMALALKRLHQYKFSVTVSIKLMGKKMYQVSKEEVALLPQQLQDVESAVQALEAQQGVSDPTSSNLIEGRWKLIFTTRPGTASPIQRTFVGVDVFNVFQEVYLRTEDPRVSNIVQFSDAVGELKVEAAASINSGTRILFRFDRAAFSLKFLPFKVPYPVPFRLLGDEAKGWLDTTYLSQSGNIRISRGNKGTTFVLQKKTEPRQRLLSAISTGAGVTEAIDELIALNQFVDQGESEIPAGEWQLIWSSQMETDSWIENAANGLMGKQIVRGNGQIKFLIDILLGFKFSMDGTFVKIGSKTYDVTMDDAAILVGSFGLPMEIKSKFNLDLLYTDEKIRITRGYNRILFVHLHVDGSKRN
;
A
#
# COMPACT_ATOMS: atom_id res chain seq x y z
N MET A 1 43.57 21.92 41.24
CA MET A 1 44.80 21.91 40.42
C MET A 1 44.79 20.62 39.64
N PHE A 2 44.63 20.49 38.34
CA PHE A 2 44.55 21.33 37.13
C PHE A 2 43.66 20.50 36.18
N GLY A 3 42.90 21.00 35.22
CA GLY A 3 42.71 22.34 34.70
C GLY A 3 41.52 22.26 33.74
N VAL A 4 40.73 23.32 33.71
CA VAL A 4 39.76 23.57 32.64
C VAL A 4 40.54 23.55 31.33
N ALA A 5 40.24 22.61 30.44
CA ALA A 5 40.77 22.63 29.09
C ALA A 5 40.18 23.88 28.42
N ALA A 6 40.99 24.95 28.37
CA ALA A 6 40.70 26.08 27.51
C ALA A 6 40.61 25.54 26.09
N SER A 7 39.41 25.59 25.52
CA SER A 7 39.17 25.36 24.10
C SER A 7 40.04 26.36 23.33
N ALA A 8 41.14 25.89 22.75
CA ALA A 8 41.92 26.71 21.83
C ALA A 8 41.01 27.07 20.65
N ALA A 9 40.75 28.37 20.48
CA ALA A 9 40.08 28.86 19.28
C ALA A 9 40.96 28.50 18.07
N ASN A 10 40.43 27.65 17.19
CA ASN A 10 41.15 27.19 16.01
C ASN A 10 40.78 28.08 14.82
N LEU A 11 41.75 28.77 14.23
CA LEU A 11 41.54 29.54 13.01
C LEU A 11 41.52 28.59 11.80
N SER A 12 40.45 28.59 11.02
CA SER A 12 40.38 27.88 9.73
C SER A 12 40.32 28.90 8.59
N LEU A 13 40.96 28.62 7.46
CA LEU A 13 41.14 29.57 6.35
C LEU A 13 40.55 28.99 5.06
N VAL A 14 39.82 29.82 4.31
CA VAL A 14 39.07 29.41 3.11
C VAL A 14 39.55 30.24 1.91
N LEU A 15 39.98 29.55 0.85
CA LEU A 15 40.56 30.15 -0.35
C LEU A 15 39.63 29.89 -1.56
N PHE A 16 39.35 30.93 -2.37
CA PHE A 16 38.60 30.81 -3.64
C PHE A 16 39.53 31.10 -4.82
N SER A 17 39.40 30.30 -5.90
CA SER A 17 39.92 30.68 -7.22
C SER A 17 38.84 31.43 -7.98
N ASN A 18 39.12 32.67 -8.39
CA ASN A 18 38.16 33.56 -9.06
C ASN A 18 37.97 33.29 -10.57
N ASN A 19 38.50 32.20 -11.13
CA ASN A 19 38.37 31.91 -12.57
C ASN A 19 37.78 30.51 -12.85
N HIS A 20 36.52 30.54 -13.31
CA HIS A 20 35.78 29.56 -14.12
C HIS A 20 34.65 28.74 -13.48
N PRO A 21 33.45 28.74 -14.12
CA PRO A 21 32.39 27.77 -13.90
C PRO A 21 32.45 26.66 -14.97
N TYR A 22 33.53 25.86 -15.07
CA TYR A 22 33.55 24.71 -16.00
C TYR A 22 34.40 23.54 -15.50
N PRO A 23 34.04 22.29 -15.82
CA PRO A 23 34.91 21.13 -15.70
C PRO A 23 35.88 21.04 -16.90
N LEU A 24 37.18 20.88 -16.64
CA LEU A 24 38.11 20.33 -17.62
C LEU A 24 37.79 18.85 -17.82
N VAL A 25 37.33 18.48 -19.03
CA VAL A 25 37.30 17.10 -19.50
C VAL A 25 38.47 16.92 -20.47
N LEU A 26 39.42 16.05 -20.13
CA LEU A 26 40.43 15.52 -21.04
C LEU A 26 40.14 14.05 -21.29
N HIS A 27 39.66 13.73 -22.49
CA HIS A 27 39.67 12.36 -23.02
C HIS A 27 41.01 12.12 -23.73
N CYS A 28 41.78 11.16 -23.24
CA CYS A 28 42.85 10.52 -23.99
C CYS A 28 42.25 9.43 -24.88
N SER A 29 42.28 9.61 -26.21
CA SER A 29 42.09 8.51 -27.15
C SER A 29 43.43 7.92 -27.56
N GLY A 30 43.64 6.65 -27.27
CA GLY A 30 44.77 5.85 -27.76
C GLY A 30 44.42 4.37 -27.82
N ARG A 31 44.06 3.91 -29.03
CA ARG A 31 43.97 2.52 -29.55
C ARG A 31 42.74 1.65 -29.21
N GLN A 32 41.89 1.54 -30.24
CA GLN A 32 41.10 0.39 -30.77
C GLN A 32 41.65 -1.02 -30.45
N PRO A 33 40.82 -2.11 -30.48
CA PRO A 33 40.04 -2.45 -31.69
C PRO A 33 38.67 -3.19 -31.61
N HIS A 34 37.95 -3.09 -32.75
CA HIS A 34 36.85 -3.93 -33.32
C HIS A 34 35.48 -3.95 -32.58
N SER A 35 34.29 -3.90 -33.19
CA SER A 35 33.78 -3.98 -34.58
C SER A 35 32.33 -3.44 -34.66
N THR A 36 31.93 -2.81 -35.78
CA THR A 36 30.58 -2.76 -36.44
C THR A 36 29.33 -2.39 -35.59
N SER A 37 28.39 -1.51 -35.97
CA SER A 37 27.96 -0.98 -37.27
C SER A 37 26.98 0.21 -37.11
N GLN A 38 27.17 1.25 -37.93
CA GLN A 38 26.18 1.97 -38.76
C GLN A 38 25.03 2.86 -38.18
N PHE A 39 25.16 4.18 -38.50
CA PHE A 39 24.16 5.17 -39.03
C PHE A 39 22.86 5.46 -38.22
N PHE A 40 22.51 6.71 -37.88
CA PHE A 40 22.21 7.84 -38.80
C PHE A 40 22.41 9.26 -38.19
N LYS A 41 22.77 10.19 -39.08
CA LYS A 41 22.88 11.67 -38.99
C LYS A 41 21.52 12.34 -38.69
N ALA A 42 21.44 13.31 -37.76
CA ALA A 42 21.68 14.77 -37.89
C ALA A 42 20.50 15.58 -38.45
N ALA A 43 20.08 16.60 -37.70
CA ALA A 43 19.59 17.89 -38.22
C ALA A 43 19.55 18.95 -37.11
N SER A 44 20.51 19.89 -37.15
CA SER A 44 20.41 21.23 -36.58
C SER A 44 19.86 22.16 -37.66
N VAL A 45 18.87 23.02 -37.38
CA VAL A 45 18.71 24.33 -38.06
C VAL A 45 17.95 25.33 -37.17
N ALA A 46 18.66 26.41 -36.86
CA ALA A 46 18.31 27.84 -36.79
C ALA A 46 16.99 28.35 -36.17
N ILE A 47 17.23 29.22 -35.18
CA ILE A 47 16.43 30.36 -34.74
C ILE A 47 16.29 31.37 -35.89
N ASN A 48 15.08 31.90 -36.10
CA ASN A 48 14.87 33.20 -36.75
C ASN A 48 13.71 33.95 -36.09
N ASN A 49 14.03 35.15 -35.59
CA ASN A 49 13.09 36.19 -35.22
C ASN A 49 12.45 36.80 -36.48
N HIS A 50 11.15 37.07 -36.46
CA HIS A 50 10.60 38.24 -37.11
C HIS A 50 9.28 38.69 -36.46
N SER A 51 9.27 39.97 -36.13
CA SER A 51 8.14 40.81 -35.74
C SER A 51 7.21 41.11 -36.91
N SER A 52 5.90 41.20 -36.66
CA SER A 52 5.01 42.14 -37.37
C SER A 52 3.71 42.39 -36.58
N GLN A 53 3.31 43.65 -36.60
CA GLN A 53 2.16 44.24 -35.91
C GLN A 53 0.85 44.10 -36.71
N ALA A 54 -0.25 44.31 -35.97
CA ALA A 54 -1.52 44.95 -36.35
C ALA A 54 -2.65 44.10 -36.96
N ALA A 55 -3.75 43.96 -36.21
CA ALA A 55 -5.04 44.55 -36.56
C ALA A 55 -6.03 44.47 -35.37
N ALA A 56 -6.80 45.54 -35.18
CA ALA A 56 -7.77 45.74 -34.11
C ALA A 56 -9.23 45.54 -34.60
N SER A 57 -10.15 45.48 -33.62
CA SER A 57 -11.64 45.43 -33.68
C SER A 57 -12.23 44.00 -33.82
N ALA A 58 -13.24 43.55 -33.08
CA ALA A 58 -14.31 44.26 -32.36
C ALA A 58 -14.78 43.49 -31.10
N SER A 59 -15.43 44.24 -30.21
CA SER A 59 -15.97 43.89 -28.89
C SER A 59 -17.25 43.05 -28.92
N SER A 60 -17.39 42.11 -27.97
CA SER A 60 -18.67 41.84 -27.28
C SER A 60 -18.42 41.22 -25.90
N HIS A 61 -19.06 41.81 -24.88
CA HIS A 61 -19.25 41.41 -23.48
C HIS A 61 -19.46 39.89 -23.27
N SER A 62 -19.23 39.23 -22.14
CA SER A 62 -18.72 39.50 -20.78
C SER A 62 -18.73 38.13 -20.11
N ASP A 63 -17.69 37.73 -19.37
CA ASP A 63 -17.85 37.10 -18.06
C ASP A 63 -16.49 36.89 -17.39
N THR A 64 -16.47 37.31 -16.13
CA THR A 64 -15.30 37.45 -15.26
C THR A 64 -14.85 36.10 -14.68
N SER A 65 -13.65 35.65 -15.03
CA SER A 65 -12.82 34.82 -14.15
C SER A 65 -11.44 35.44 -14.07
N SER A 66 -11.12 36.00 -12.90
CA SER A 66 -9.82 36.56 -12.57
C SER A 66 -8.74 35.48 -12.61
N HIS A 67 -8.10 35.29 -13.77
CA HIS A 67 -6.81 34.62 -13.84
C HIS A 67 -5.78 35.55 -13.19
N ILE A 68 -5.43 35.24 -11.94
CA ILE A 68 -4.27 35.82 -11.29
C ILE A 68 -3.05 35.30 -12.05
N ASN A 69 -2.53 36.09 -12.99
CA ASN A 69 -1.22 35.86 -13.59
C ASN A 69 -0.17 36.14 -12.51
N ILE A 70 0.21 35.10 -11.77
CA ILE A 70 1.37 35.14 -10.89
C ILE A 70 2.60 35.19 -11.80
N SER A 71 3.32 36.31 -11.82
CA SER A 71 4.68 36.36 -12.36
C SER A 71 5.55 35.37 -11.58
N MET A 72 5.76 34.18 -12.14
CA MET A 72 6.60 33.16 -11.51
C MET A 72 8.07 33.49 -11.78
N GLU A 73 8.78 33.90 -10.74
CA GLU A 73 10.24 33.78 -10.71
C GLU A 73 10.66 32.35 -11.09
N PRO A 74 11.77 32.17 -11.82
CA PRO A 74 12.22 30.85 -12.22
C PRO A 74 12.48 29.95 -11.00
N PRO A 75 12.21 28.64 -11.11
CA PRO A 75 12.44 27.70 -10.01
C PRO A 75 13.91 27.72 -9.59
N ILE A 76 14.16 27.59 -8.28
CA ILE A 76 15.51 27.51 -7.73
C ILE A 76 16.13 26.20 -8.21
N THR A 77 17.14 26.29 -9.07
CA THR A 77 17.80 25.11 -9.64
C THR A 77 18.68 24.39 -8.61
N PRO A 78 18.82 23.05 -8.71
CA PRO A 78 19.75 22.33 -7.86
C PRO A 78 21.19 22.83 -8.09
N PRO A 79 22.03 22.85 -7.04
CA PRO A 79 23.43 23.23 -7.20
C PRO A 79 24.16 22.24 -8.11
N TYR A 80 25.23 22.71 -8.77
CA TYR A 80 26.05 21.84 -9.61
C TYR A 80 26.89 20.87 -8.77
N HIS A 81 27.05 19.63 -9.24
CA HIS A 81 28.02 18.68 -8.73
C HIS A 81 28.55 17.83 -9.90
N PRO A 82 29.88 17.68 -10.06
CA PRO A 82 30.48 17.11 -11.28
C PRO A 82 30.12 15.65 -11.54
N THR A 83 29.88 14.86 -10.48
CA THR A 83 29.62 13.42 -10.58
C THR A 83 28.30 12.97 -9.96
N TYR A 84 27.44 13.90 -9.51
CA TYR A 84 26.20 13.52 -8.85
C TYR A 84 25.09 13.43 -9.89
N ASP A 85 24.47 12.26 -10.01
CA ASP A 85 23.33 12.04 -10.89
C ASP A 85 22.05 11.93 -10.06
N LEU A 86 21.23 12.97 -10.14
CA LEU A 86 19.96 13.03 -9.42
C LEU A 86 18.97 11.96 -9.92
N ASN A 87 18.99 11.64 -11.21
CA ASN A 87 18.13 10.58 -11.77
C ASN A 87 18.55 9.21 -11.27
N ALA A 88 19.85 8.96 -11.12
CA ALA A 88 20.34 7.71 -10.53
C ALA A 88 19.89 7.56 -9.07
N VAL A 89 19.87 8.64 -8.30
CA VAL A 89 19.38 8.64 -6.90
C VAL A 89 17.87 8.39 -6.84
N ILE A 90 17.09 9.01 -7.74
CA ILE A 90 15.65 8.74 -7.85
C ILE A 90 15.40 7.26 -8.17
N LYS A 91 16.10 6.70 -9.16
CA LYS A 91 16.00 5.29 -9.53
C LYS A 91 16.38 4.36 -8.39
N LEU A 92 17.45 4.69 -7.67
CA LEU A 92 17.87 3.92 -6.51
C LEU A 92 16.78 3.91 -5.42
N ALA A 93 16.21 5.08 -5.09
CA ALA A 93 15.14 5.19 -4.09
C ALA A 93 13.86 4.43 -4.50
N LEU A 94 13.47 4.51 -5.78
CA LEU A 94 12.33 3.74 -6.30
C LEU A 94 12.61 2.23 -6.25
N SER A 95 13.84 1.81 -6.60
CA SER A 95 14.22 0.40 -6.54
C SER A 95 14.29 -0.15 -5.10
N GLU A 96 14.70 0.69 -4.14
CA GLU A 96 14.72 0.35 -2.72
C GLU A 96 13.31 0.06 -2.21
N ASP A 97 12.33 0.91 -2.55
CA ASP A 97 10.96 0.82 -2.03
C ASP A 97 10.12 -0.26 -2.73
N ALA A 98 10.28 -0.42 -4.05
CA ALA A 98 9.48 -1.34 -4.86
C ALA A 98 10.11 -2.75 -5.02
N GLY A 99 11.44 -2.86 -4.93
CA GLY A 99 12.17 -4.09 -5.27
C GLY A 99 11.81 -4.67 -6.65
N ASP A 100 12.03 -5.97 -6.83
CA ASP A 100 11.71 -6.66 -8.09
C ASP A 100 10.21 -6.95 -8.28
N ARG A 101 9.42 -6.90 -7.20
CA ARG A 101 8.03 -7.34 -7.17
C ARG A 101 7.02 -6.20 -7.33
N GLY A 102 7.44 -4.96 -7.13
CA GLY A 102 6.56 -3.80 -7.07
C GLY A 102 5.70 -3.76 -5.80
N ASP A 103 4.72 -2.86 -5.77
CA ASP A 103 3.77 -2.74 -4.67
C ASP A 103 2.74 -3.88 -4.70
N VAL A 104 3.07 -4.97 -3.99
CA VAL A 104 2.20 -6.16 -3.86
C VAL A 104 0.83 -5.84 -3.26
N THR A 105 0.73 -4.81 -2.43
CA THR A 105 -0.53 -4.40 -1.81
C THR A 105 -1.42 -3.73 -2.85
N CYS A 106 -0.88 -2.78 -3.62
CA CYS A 106 -1.61 -2.13 -4.71
C CYS A 106 -1.99 -3.13 -5.81
N LEU A 107 -1.06 -4.03 -6.18
CA LEU A 107 -1.32 -5.12 -7.12
C LEU A 107 -2.48 -6.03 -6.68
N ALA A 108 -2.62 -6.29 -5.38
CA ALA A 108 -3.67 -7.15 -4.84
C ALA A 108 -5.01 -6.43 -4.62
N THR A 109 -4.99 -5.11 -4.37
CA THR A 109 -6.16 -4.38 -3.85
C THR A 109 -6.74 -3.35 -4.82
N VAL A 110 -5.98 -2.91 -5.82
CA VAL A 110 -6.36 -1.82 -6.72
C VAL A 110 -6.42 -2.34 -8.17
N PRO A 111 -7.53 -2.12 -8.90
CA PRO A 111 -7.59 -2.37 -10.34
C PRO A 111 -6.49 -1.65 -11.14
N ILE A 112 -5.86 -2.34 -12.09
CA ILE A 112 -4.69 -1.85 -12.84
C ILE A 112 -4.94 -0.54 -13.63
N ASP A 113 -6.17 -0.35 -14.11
CA ASP A 113 -6.56 0.81 -14.91
C ASP A 113 -7.27 1.90 -14.10
N MET A 114 -7.34 1.74 -12.78
CA MET A 114 -7.96 2.73 -11.93
C MET A 114 -7.20 4.04 -12.02
N LYS A 115 -7.93 5.12 -12.35
CA LYS A 115 -7.41 6.49 -12.26
C LYS A 115 -7.96 7.18 -11.02
N VAL A 116 -7.09 7.89 -10.31
CA VAL A 116 -7.41 8.67 -9.11
C VAL A 116 -6.76 10.04 -9.19
N GLU A 117 -7.26 10.95 -8.36
CA GLU A 117 -6.63 12.22 -8.03
C GLU A 117 -6.18 12.14 -6.57
N ALA A 118 -5.02 12.70 -6.24
CA ALA A 118 -4.50 12.78 -4.89
C ALA A 118 -3.95 14.17 -4.60
N HIS A 119 -4.12 14.64 -3.35
CA HIS A 119 -3.80 16.01 -2.94
C HIS A 119 -2.72 16.04 -1.88
N PHE A 120 -1.77 16.94 -2.04
CA PHE A 120 -0.71 17.22 -1.07
C PHE A 120 -1.19 18.21 -0.01
N PHE A 121 -1.02 17.84 1.26
CA PHE A 121 -1.35 18.67 2.40
C PHE A 121 -0.16 18.82 3.35
N ALA A 122 0.11 20.06 3.78
CA ALA A 122 1.01 20.33 4.90
C ALA A 122 0.33 19.94 6.22
N LYS A 123 1.04 19.23 7.10
CA LYS A 123 0.51 18.76 8.39
C LYS A 123 1.06 19.55 9.59
N GLU A 124 2.05 20.39 9.33
CA GLU A 124 2.59 21.41 10.22
C GLU A 124 2.99 22.66 9.40
N ASP A 125 3.30 23.75 10.10
CA ASP A 125 3.72 25.01 9.48
C ASP A 125 5.19 24.93 9.04
N GLY A 126 5.53 25.53 7.89
CA GLY A 126 6.90 25.51 7.39
C GLY A 126 7.07 26.11 6.00
N ILE A 127 8.17 25.73 5.35
CA ILE A 127 8.55 26.10 3.99
C ILE A 127 8.52 24.84 3.13
N ILE A 128 7.82 24.91 1.99
CA ILE A 128 7.79 23.81 1.02
C ILE A 128 9.10 23.79 0.23
N ALA A 129 9.71 22.61 0.16
CA ALA A 129 10.86 22.34 -0.69
C ALA A 129 10.80 20.91 -1.25
N GLY A 130 11.25 20.74 -2.49
CA GLY A 130 11.29 19.46 -3.20
C GLY A 130 10.16 19.26 -4.21
N ILE A 131 9.40 20.31 -4.57
CA ILE A 131 8.40 20.24 -5.65
C ILE A 131 9.07 19.84 -6.97
N SER A 132 10.16 20.52 -7.32
CA SER A 132 10.90 20.23 -8.55
C SER A 132 11.45 18.79 -8.58
N LEU A 133 11.84 18.25 -7.42
CA LEU A 133 12.29 16.86 -7.29
C LEU A 133 11.11 15.86 -7.37
N ALA A 134 9.96 16.21 -6.78
CA ALA A 134 8.74 15.41 -6.86
C ALA A 134 8.28 15.25 -8.32
N GLU A 135 8.34 16.32 -9.12
CA GLU A 135 8.05 16.27 -10.56
C GLU A 135 8.96 15.29 -11.29
N MET A 136 10.27 15.30 -11.01
CA MET A 136 11.22 14.35 -11.59
C MET A 136 10.88 12.90 -11.20
N ILE A 137 10.51 12.66 -9.95
CA ILE A 137 10.14 11.32 -9.46
C ILE A 137 8.84 10.84 -10.14
N PHE A 138 7.81 11.67 -10.21
CA PHE A 138 6.55 11.32 -10.88
C PHE A 138 6.79 11.02 -12.36
N ASN A 139 7.60 11.84 -13.05
CA ASN A 139 7.94 11.63 -14.45
C ASN A 139 8.75 10.33 -14.67
N GLU A 140 9.65 9.97 -13.76
CA GLU A 140 10.39 8.70 -13.82
C GLU A 140 9.45 7.49 -13.62
N VAL A 141 8.45 7.59 -12.72
CA VAL A 141 7.51 6.50 -12.43
C VAL A 141 6.51 6.28 -13.58
N ASP A 142 5.92 7.37 -14.08
CA ASP A 142 5.02 7.36 -15.23
C ASP A 142 4.83 8.81 -15.77
N PRO A 143 5.36 9.13 -16.97
CA PRO A 143 5.19 10.45 -17.59
C PRO A 143 3.74 10.85 -17.90
N SER A 144 2.78 9.93 -17.80
CA SER A 144 1.35 10.22 -17.97
C SER A 144 0.66 10.73 -16.70
N LEU A 145 1.37 10.82 -15.57
CA LEU A 145 0.86 11.46 -14.36
C LEU A 145 0.78 12.98 -14.57
N GLU A 146 -0.39 13.54 -14.29
CA GLU A 146 -0.66 14.97 -14.38
C GLU A 146 -0.48 15.59 -12.99
N VAL A 147 0.52 16.45 -12.81
CA VAL A 147 0.81 17.11 -11.53
C VAL A 147 0.49 18.59 -11.65
N GLU A 148 -0.22 19.14 -10.67
CA GLU A 148 -0.55 20.56 -10.57
C GLU A 148 -0.17 21.08 -9.18
N TRP A 149 0.60 22.17 -9.12
CA TRP A 149 1.05 22.79 -7.88
C TRP A 149 0.37 24.14 -7.64
N PHE A 150 -0.02 24.40 -6.40
CA PHE A 150 -0.60 25.67 -5.95
C PHE A 150 0.39 26.55 -5.18
N LYS A 151 1.58 26.00 -4.92
CA LYS A 151 2.72 26.62 -4.27
C LYS A 151 3.98 26.29 -5.05
N LYS A 152 5.03 27.07 -4.86
CA LYS A 152 6.37 26.81 -5.39
C LYS A 152 7.36 26.51 -4.27
N ASP A 153 8.50 25.91 -4.64
CA ASP A 153 9.63 25.75 -3.73
C ASP A 153 10.01 27.11 -3.11
N GLY A 154 10.07 27.17 -1.78
CA GLY A 154 10.37 28.39 -1.01
C GLY A 154 9.13 29.08 -0.42
N ASP A 155 7.93 28.69 -0.83
CA ASP A 155 6.70 29.24 -0.27
C ASP A 155 6.46 28.75 1.17
N SER A 156 5.93 29.66 2.00
CA SER A 156 5.46 29.30 3.34
C SER A 156 4.05 28.70 3.29
N VAL A 157 3.83 27.70 4.15
CA VAL A 157 2.56 26.99 4.32
C VAL A 157 2.21 26.85 5.81
N SER A 158 0.91 26.80 6.08
CA SER A 158 0.38 26.46 7.41
C SER A 158 -0.23 25.06 7.41
N LYS A 159 -0.37 24.45 8.58
CA LYS A 159 -1.05 23.18 8.77
C LYS A 159 -2.43 23.18 8.10
N GLY A 160 -2.67 22.16 7.28
CA GLY A 160 -3.89 21.99 6.49
C GLY A 160 -3.84 22.61 5.10
N THR A 161 -2.78 23.36 4.75
CA THR A 161 -2.63 23.94 3.41
C THR A 161 -2.54 22.83 2.37
N GLN A 162 -3.45 22.84 1.41
CA GLN A 162 -3.31 22.07 0.17
C GLN A 162 -2.37 22.83 -0.77
N PHE A 163 -1.29 22.20 -1.21
CA PHE A 163 -0.26 22.89 -2.00
C PHE A 163 0.03 22.23 -3.36
N GLY A 164 -0.61 21.10 -3.65
CA GLY A 164 -0.58 20.49 -4.98
C GLY A 164 -1.54 19.32 -5.09
N LYS A 165 -1.65 18.78 -6.30
CA LYS A 165 -2.38 17.56 -6.61
C LYS A 165 -1.71 16.78 -7.74
N VAL A 166 -1.95 15.47 -7.78
CA VAL A 166 -1.51 14.57 -8.84
C VAL A 166 -2.67 13.68 -9.28
N SER A 167 -2.82 13.51 -10.58
CA SER A 167 -3.90 12.75 -11.21
C SER A 167 -3.33 11.74 -12.21
N GLY A 168 -3.88 10.53 -12.22
CA GLY A 168 -3.38 9.46 -13.09
C GLY A 168 -3.70 8.08 -12.56
N LYS A 169 -2.94 7.06 -13.00
CA LYS A 169 -3.15 5.67 -12.57
C LYS A 169 -2.82 5.52 -11.08
N ALA A 170 -3.75 4.92 -10.31
CA ALA A 170 -3.61 4.72 -8.87
C ALA A 170 -2.33 3.96 -8.51
N HIS A 171 -2.03 2.88 -9.24
CA HIS A 171 -0.80 2.10 -9.04
C HIS A 171 0.47 2.94 -9.14
N LYS A 172 0.48 3.93 -10.05
CA LYS A 172 1.63 4.78 -10.30
C LYS A 172 1.78 5.86 -9.24
N ILE A 173 0.65 6.43 -8.80
CA ILE A 173 0.63 7.41 -7.71
C ILE A 173 1.08 6.76 -6.40
N VAL A 174 0.55 5.57 -6.05
CA VAL A 174 0.86 4.89 -4.79
C VAL A 174 2.32 4.42 -4.73
N VAL A 175 2.86 3.89 -5.83
CA VAL A 175 4.29 3.51 -5.91
C VAL A 175 5.21 4.73 -5.74
N ALA A 176 4.84 5.89 -6.28
CA ALA A 176 5.64 7.11 -6.13
C ALA A 176 5.49 7.76 -4.74
N GLU A 177 4.37 7.53 -4.05
CA GLU A 177 3.93 8.29 -2.88
C GLU A 177 5.02 8.39 -1.80
N ARG A 178 5.52 7.26 -1.33
CA ARG A 178 6.45 7.25 -0.19
C ARG A 178 7.79 7.88 -0.54
N VAL A 179 8.30 7.61 -1.74
CA VAL A 179 9.55 8.18 -2.24
C VAL A 179 9.44 9.70 -2.36
N VAL A 180 8.37 10.20 -2.99
CA VAL A 180 8.11 11.65 -3.11
C VAL A 180 8.00 12.30 -1.72
N LEU A 181 7.18 11.72 -0.83
CA LEU A 181 6.99 12.28 0.51
C LEU A 181 8.31 12.28 1.30
N ASN A 182 9.11 11.21 1.28
CA ASN A 182 10.36 11.16 2.03
C ASN A 182 11.34 12.26 1.59
N PHE A 183 11.48 12.50 0.28
CA PHE A 183 12.31 13.59 -0.24
C PHE A 183 11.74 14.97 0.12
N MET A 184 10.46 15.22 -0.17
CA MET A 184 9.84 16.52 0.10
C MET A 184 9.82 16.86 1.58
N GLN A 185 9.47 15.91 2.45
CA GLN A 185 9.42 16.12 3.90
C GLN A 185 10.81 16.45 4.45
N ARG A 186 11.87 15.75 4.01
CA ARG A 186 13.25 16.06 4.39
C ARG A 186 13.66 17.44 3.90
N MET A 187 13.50 17.72 2.61
CA MET A 187 13.88 19.01 2.02
C MET A 187 13.11 20.16 2.67
N SER A 188 11.81 20.01 2.87
CA SER A 188 10.96 21.03 3.51
C SER A 188 11.37 21.27 4.96
N GLY A 189 11.77 20.22 5.69
CA GLY A 189 12.33 20.34 7.05
C GLY A 189 13.62 21.17 7.08
N ILE A 190 14.54 20.91 6.14
CA ILE A 190 15.78 21.68 5.97
C ILE A 190 15.46 23.14 5.62
N ALA A 191 14.63 23.37 4.60
CA ALA A 191 14.27 24.71 4.14
C ALA A 191 13.58 25.53 5.24
N THR A 192 12.73 24.88 6.05
CA THR A 192 12.05 25.52 7.19
C THR A 192 13.05 25.99 8.24
N LEU A 193 13.97 25.12 8.66
CA LEU A 193 15.00 25.49 9.64
C LEU A 193 15.96 26.54 9.07
N THR A 194 16.37 26.39 7.80
CA THR A 194 17.22 27.37 7.12
C THR A 194 16.56 28.74 7.07
N LYS A 195 15.28 28.82 6.75
CA LYS A 195 14.54 30.09 6.72
C LYS A 195 14.51 30.77 8.08
N ALA A 196 14.17 30.02 9.13
CA ALA A 196 14.18 30.54 10.49
C ALA A 196 15.57 31.03 10.93
N MET A 197 16.62 30.26 10.62
CA MET A 197 18.01 30.63 10.91
C MET A 197 18.47 31.86 10.11
N ALA A 198 18.17 31.92 8.82
CA ALA A 198 18.58 33.01 7.93
C ALA A 198 17.91 34.33 8.32
N ASP A 199 16.62 34.29 8.67
CA ASP A 199 15.90 35.47 9.15
C ASP A 199 16.46 35.96 10.49
N ALA A 200 16.80 35.05 11.40
CA ALA A 200 17.39 35.40 12.70
C ALA A 200 18.84 35.91 12.58
N ALA A 201 19.63 35.34 11.67
CA ALA A 201 21.04 35.65 11.44
C ALA A 201 21.31 37.02 10.81
N HIS A 202 20.30 37.64 10.18
CA HIS A 202 20.46 38.87 9.42
C HIS A 202 21.18 39.97 10.25
N PRO A 203 22.19 40.67 9.67
CA PRO A 203 22.56 40.71 8.26
C PRO A 203 23.47 39.58 7.74
N ALA A 204 23.95 38.68 8.62
CA ALA A 204 24.82 37.58 8.21
C ALA A 204 24.05 36.55 7.36
N CYS A 205 24.74 35.94 6.38
CA CYS A 205 24.17 34.89 5.54
C CYS A 205 24.40 33.50 6.16
N ILE A 206 23.36 32.67 6.20
CA ILE A 206 23.46 31.30 6.70
C ILE A 206 23.99 30.34 5.64
N LEU A 207 24.95 29.50 6.03
CA LEU A 207 25.58 28.47 5.23
C LEU A 207 25.33 27.08 5.83
N GLU A 208 25.16 26.08 4.97
CA GLU A 208 25.27 24.68 5.38
C GLU A 208 26.72 24.18 5.41
N THR A 209 26.90 22.89 5.71
CA THR A 209 28.22 22.25 5.68
C THR A 209 28.20 20.91 4.93
N ARG A 210 29.39 20.31 4.75
CA ARG A 210 29.52 18.93 4.24
C ARG A 210 28.98 17.84 5.19
N LYS A 211 28.51 18.20 6.39
CA LYS A 211 27.83 17.32 7.35
C LYS A 211 26.39 17.08 6.87
N THR A 212 26.25 16.39 5.76
CA THR A 212 24.98 16.04 5.12
C THR A 212 24.71 14.54 5.27
N ALA A 213 23.47 14.11 5.01
CA ALA A 213 23.23 12.68 4.86
C ALA A 213 24.09 12.12 3.70
N PRO A 214 24.75 10.96 3.88
CA PRO A 214 25.49 10.30 2.81
C PRO A 214 24.59 10.04 1.59
N GLY A 215 25.10 10.28 0.39
CA GLY A 215 24.32 10.11 -0.85
C GLY A 215 23.30 11.22 -1.14
N LEU A 216 22.94 12.08 -0.18
CA LEU A 216 21.89 13.11 -0.34
C LEU A 216 22.43 14.56 -0.32
N ARG A 217 23.75 14.75 -0.41
CA ARG A 217 24.37 16.08 -0.28
C ARG A 217 23.80 17.13 -1.23
N LEU A 218 23.59 16.77 -2.51
CA LEU A 218 23.04 17.69 -3.50
C LEU A 218 21.62 18.14 -3.10
N VAL A 219 20.79 17.18 -2.70
CA VAL A 219 19.39 17.38 -2.27
C VAL A 219 19.32 18.24 -1.01
N ASP A 220 20.14 17.93 0.00
CA ASP A 220 20.21 18.70 1.25
C ASP A 220 20.63 20.16 0.98
N LYS A 221 21.66 20.37 0.17
CA LYS A 221 22.13 21.72 -0.22
C LYS A 221 21.12 22.48 -1.07
N TRP A 222 20.39 21.79 -1.93
CA TRP A 222 19.32 22.39 -2.69
C TRP A 222 18.20 22.91 -1.78
N ALA A 223 17.81 22.14 -0.77
CA ALA A 223 16.83 22.56 0.22
C ALA A 223 17.28 23.80 1.03
N VAL A 224 18.58 23.92 1.34
CA VAL A 224 19.14 25.11 2.00
C VAL A 224 19.01 26.35 1.12
N LEU A 225 19.28 26.25 -0.19
CA LEU A 225 19.05 27.36 -1.11
C LEU A 225 17.57 27.77 -1.15
N ILE A 226 16.67 26.79 -1.19
CA ILE A 226 15.22 27.02 -1.18
C ILE A 226 14.78 27.75 0.10
N GLY A 227 15.36 27.39 1.26
CA GLY A 227 15.11 28.06 2.53
C GLY A 227 15.71 29.47 2.67
N GLY A 228 16.39 29.99 1.64
CA GLY A 228 17.02 31.31 1.67
C GLY A 228 18.44 31.34 2.28
N GLY A 229 19.03 30.17 2.54
CA GLY A 229 20.45 30.04 2.87
C GLY A 229 21.32 30.12 1.62
N ARG A 230 22.64 29.98 1.82
CA ARG A 230 23.62 29.87 0.74
C ARG A 230 24.41 28.57 0.89
N ASN A 231 24.88 28.04 -0.24
CA ASN A 231 25.73 26.87 -0.22
C ASN A 231 27.17 27.27 0.11
N HIS A 232 27.73 26.58 1.10
CA HIS A 232 29.16 26.42 1.25
C HIS A 232 29.67 25.43 0.19
N ARG A 233 30.99 25.17 0.12
CA ARG A 233 31.58 24.18 -0.78
C ARG A 233 30.83 22.84 -0.79
N MET A 234 30.52 22.37 -1.98
CA MET A 234 29.89 21.10 -2.32
C MET A 234 30.75 19.91 -1.87
N GLY A 235 32.06 19.94 -2.11
CA GLY A 235 32.96 18.80 -1.92
C GLY A 235 34.32 19.19 -1.38
N LEU A 236 35.30 18.31 -1.55
CA LEU A 236 36.72 18.66 -1.34
C LEU A 236 37.33 19.29 -2.60
N PHE A 237 36.67 19.12 -3.75
CA PHE A 237 37.19 19.43 -5.09
C PHE A 237 36.92 20.87 -5.54
N ASP A 238 35.96 21.56 -4.93
CA ASP A 238 35.44 22.85 -5.41
C ASP A 238 35.93 24.07 -4.60
N MET A 239 36.49 23.84 -3.42
CA MET A 239 37.07 24.91 -2.60
C MET A 239 38.15 24.38 -1.66
N VAL A 240 39.30 25.05 -1.66
CA VAL A 240 40.38 24.77 -0.72
C VAL A 240 40.02 25.35 0.65
N MET A 241 40.11 24.52 1.68
CA MET A 241 39.84 24.91 3.06
C MET A 241 40.94 24.32 3.94
N ILE A 242 41.79 25.21 4.43
CA ILE A 242 42.87 24.90 5.36
C ILE A 242 42.24 24.83 6.76
N LYS A 243 42.59 23.76 7.49
CA LYS A 243 42.11 23.46 8.85
C LYS A 243 43.30 23.20 9.75
N ASP A 244 43.06 23.12 11.05
CA ASP A 244 44.01 22.70 12.10
C ASP A 244 44.99 21.61 11.65
N ASN A 245 44.51 20.47 11.15
CA ASN A 245 45.38 19.38 10.72
C ASN A 245 46.30 19.77 9.56
N HIS A 246 45.79 20.53 8.59
CA HIS A 246 46.60 21.01 7.47
C HIS A 246 47.67 21.99 7.94
N ILE A 247 47.33 22.89 8.87
CA ILE A 247 48.25 23.86 9.49
C ILE A 247 49.36 23.12 10.24
N SER A 248 49.01 22.13 11.06
CA SER A 248 49.98 21.33 11.80
C SER A 248 50.93 20.57 10.88
N ILE A 249 50.40 19.97 9.80
CA ILE A 249 51.21 19.21 8.82
C ILE A 249 52.10 20.14 8.00
N ALA A 250 51.61 21.31 7.60
CA ALA A 250 52.35 22.28 6.80
C ALA A 250 53.43 23.04 7.60
N GLY A 251 53.47 22.89 8.93
CA GLY A 251 54.42 23.59 9.79
C GLY A 251 53.99 25.00 10.20
N GLY A 252 52.75 25.39 9.90
CA GLY A 252 52.20 26.69 10.29
C GLY A 252 51.17 27.24 9.29
N VAL A 253 50.44 28.27 9.72
CA VAL A 253 49.37 28.90 8.93
C VAL A 253 49.93 29.53 7.64
N THR A 254 51.04 30.25 7.77
CA THR A 254 51.70 30.92 6.63
C THR A 254 52.16 29.91 5.58
N ASP A 255 52.74 28.79 6.02
CA ASP A 255 53.27 27.78 5.10
C ASP A 255 52.16 26.98 4.42
N ALA A 256 51.04 26.73 5.12
CA ALA A 256 49.84 26.17 4.53
C ALA A 256 49.26 27.07 3.41
N ILE A 257 49.17 28.39 3.65
CA ILE A 257 48.68 29.34 2.63
C ILE A 257 49.60 29.36 1.42
N LYS A 258 50.93 29.51 1.63
CA LYS A 258 51.92 29.51 0.54
C LYS A 258 51.85 28.23 -0.30
N SER A 259 51.69 27.08 0.35
CA SER A 259 51.58 25.79 -0.35
C SER A 259 50.36 25.75 -1.26
N VAL A 260 49.24 26.35 -0.83
CA VAL A 260 48.04 26.42 -1.69
C VAL A 260 48.23 27.43 -2.80
N ASP A 261 48.77 28.62 -2.54
CA ASP A 261 49.02 29.62 -3.58
C ASP A 261 49.90 29.04 -4.70
N GLN A 262 50.99 28.35 -4.33
CA GLN A 262 51.84 27.63 -5.28
C GLN A 262 51.09 26.54 -6.04
N PHE A 263 50.27 25.74 -5.35
CA PHE A 263 49.45 24.71 -5.99
C PHE A 263 48.47 25.31 -7.00
N LEU A 264 47.81 26.42 -6.66
CA LEU A 264 46.85 27.08 -7.54
C LEU A 264 47.54 27.77 -8.73
N GLU A 265 48.75 28.29 -8.57
CA GLU A 265 49.57 28.81 -9.68
C GLU A 265 49.96 27.70 -10.66
N GLN A 266 50.40 26.54 -10.15
CA GLN A 266 50.83 25.40 -10.97
C GLN A 266 49.69 24.70 -11.71
N ASN A 267 48.46 24.82 -11.21
CA ASN A 267 47.26 24.21 -11.78
C ASN A 267 46.33 25.22 -12.50
N GLN A 268 46.76 26.47 -12.65
CA GLN A 268 46.11 27.49 -13.49
C GLN A 268 46.77 27.61 -14.88
N ILE A 269 45.97 28.10 -15.83
CA ILE A 269 46.08 28.08 -17.29
C ILE A 269 47.30 28.85 -17.85
N GLU A 270 47.86 28.37 -18.98
CA GLU A 270 48.97 28.93 -19.78
C GLU A 270 49.03 30.48 -19.86
N THR A 271 50.21 31.06 -19.61
CA THR A 271 50.68 32.32 -20.21
C THR A 271 52.03 32.08 -20.89
N ARG A 272 52.30 32.75 -22.01
CA ARG A 272 53.23 32.27 -23.06
C ARG A 272 54.50 33.11 -23.26
N THR A 273 54.83 34.12 -22.44
CA THR A 273 56.06 34.92 -22.67
C THR A 273 56.84 35.33 -21.42
N LEU A 274 58.15 35.55 -21.59
CA LEU A 274 59.12 35.79 -20.50
C LEU A 274 59.11 37.24 -19.96
N GLU A 275 58.58 38.20 -20.71
CA GLU A 275 58.30 39.56 -20.24
C GLU A 275 57.07 39.61 -19.30
N GLU A 276 56.04 38.78 -19.54
CA GLU A 276 54.90 38.60 -18.63
C GLU A 276 55.33 37.98 -17.28
N VAL A 277 56.36 37.14 -17.29
CA VAL A 277 56.95 36.53 -16.08
C VAL A 277 57.64 37.57 -15.19
N LYS A 278 58.16 38.68 -15.73
CA LYS A 278 58.76 39.75 -14.91
C LYS A 278 57.74 40.72 -14.31
N GLU A 279 56.60 40.95 -14.97
CA GLU A 279 55.47 41.71 -14.39
C GLU A 279 54.73 40.91 -13.30
N VAL A 280 54.63 39.58 -13.45
CA VAL A 280 54.08 38.68 -12.42
C VAL A 280 54.94 38.65 -11.14
N LEU A 281 56.26 38.84 -11.27
CA LEU A 281 57.18 38.90 -10.14
C LEU A 281 57.12 40.23 -9.35
N ASP A 282 56.64 41.32 -9.95
CA ASP A 282 56.29 42.56 -9.22
C ASP A 282 54.90 42.45 -8.53
N TYR A 283 53.97 41.68 -9.11
CA TYR A 283 52.57 41.59 -8.69
C TYR A 283 52.29 40.66 -7.48
N ALA A 284 53.07 39.58 -7.29
CA ALA A 284 52.96 38.71 -6.10
C ALA A 284 53.38 39.40 -4.79
N SER A 285 53.95 40.60 -4.91
CA SER A 285 54.50 41.38 -3.83
C SER A 285 53.49 42.48 -3.36
N GLN A 286 52.61 42.22 -2.40
CA GLN A 286 52.96 41.40 -1.25
C GLN A 286 51.73 40.90 -0.47
N ARG A 287 50.70 40.44 -1.19
CA ARG A 287 49.85 39.28 -0.84
C ARG A 287 48.75 39.13 -1.89
N GLN A 288 49.10 38.59 -3.06
CA GLN A 288 48.12 37.77 -3.79
C GLN A 288 48.02 36.42 -3.07
N THR A 289 47.55 36.45 -1.83
CA THR A 289 47.05 35.23 -1.26
C THR A 289 45.72 34.93 -1.94
N SER A 290 45.49 33.67 -2.29
CA SER A 290 44.19 33.19 -2.77
C SER A 290 43.13 33.20 -1.65
N LEU A 291 43.45 33.78 -0.49
CA LEU A 291 42.58 33.86 0.68
C LEU A 291 41.48 34.86 0.47
N THR A 292 40.27 34.35 0.60
CA THR A 292 39.04 35.12 0.39
C THR A 292 38.17 35.15 1.62
N ARG A 293 38.29 34.14 2.50
CA ARG A 293 37.48 34.02 3.70
C ARG A 293 38.21 33.43 4.90
N ILE A 294 37.93 33.98 6.08
CA ILE A 294 38.45 33.50 7.37
C ILE A 294 37.30 32.92 8.20
N MET A 295 37.45 31.66 8.61
CA MET A 295 36.51 30.98 9.51
C MET A 295 36.96 31.14 10.96
N LEU A 296 36.09 31.76 11.75
CA LEU A 296 36.22 32.04 13.17
C LEU A 296 35.54 30.93 13.97
N ASP A 297 36.23 29.79 14.13
CA ASP A 297 35.67 28.57 14.69
C ASP A 297 35.66 28.59 16.23
N ASN A 298 34.50 28.26 16.82
CA ASN A 298 34.28 28.16 18.27
C ASN A 298 34.67 29.44 19.07
N MET A 299 34.54 30.62 18.47
CA MET A 299 34.75 31.92 19.16
C MET A 299 33.49 32.44 19.89
N VAL A 300 32.46 31.59 19.97
CA VAL A 300 31.20 31.85 20.68
C VAL A 300 31.15 30.94 21.90
N VAL A 301 31.06 31.52 23.10
CA VAL A 301 31.10 30.77 24.36
C VAL A 301 29.71 30.74 24.98
N PRO A 302 29.11 29.56 25.23
CA PRO A 302 27.85 29.46 25.96
C PRO A 302 28.00 29.95 27.41
N LEU A 303 27.01 30.71 27.88
CA LEU A 303 26.92 31.17 29.26
C LEU A 303 25.90 30.32 30.03
N GLU A 304 26.07 30.22 31.36
CA GLU A 304 25.20 29.39 32.21
C GLU A 304 23.73 29.80 32.20
N ASN A 305 23.44 31.05 31.83
CA ASN A 305 22.09 31.59 31.70
C ASN A 305 21.41 31.27 30.36
N GLY A 306 22.05 30.49 29.48
CA GLY A 306 21.55 30.14 28.15
C GLY A 306 21.83 31.19 27.05
N ASP A 307 22.51 32.30 27.38
CA ASP A 307 22.99 33.27 26.40
C ASP A 307 24.39 32.88 25.88
N VAL A 308 24.94 33.61 24.92
CA VAL A 308 26.29 33.40 24.37
C VAL A 308 27.16 34.65 24.46
N ASP A 309 28.43 34.48 24.83
CA ASP A 309 29.44 35.51 24.71
C ASP A 309 30.07 35.48 23.30
N ILE A 310 30.06 36.64 22.65
CA ILE A 310 30.58 36.87 21.29
C ILE A 310 31.73 37.90 21.28
N SER A 311 32.28 38.24 22.44
CA SER A 311 33.30 39.31 22.57
C SER A 311 34.54 38.99 21.75
N MET A 312 35.03 37.74 21.82
CA MET A 312 36.16 37.26 21.01
C MET A 312 35.84 37.31 19.51
N LEU A 313 34.62 36.93 19.12
CA LEU A 313 34.18 36.97 17.73
C LEU A 313 34.17 38.41 17.18
N LYS A 314 33.67 39.38 17.97
CA LYS A 314 33.66 40.80 17.61
C LYS A 314 35.06 41.37 17.47
N GLU A 315 35.95 41.09 18.43
CA GLU A 315 37.35 41.52 18.38
C GLU A 315 38.04 41.00 17.10
N ALA A 316 37.79 39.73 16.74
CA ALA A 316 38.34 39.15 15.51
C ALA A 316 37.78 39.81 14.24
N VAL A 317 36.47 40.11 14.19
CA VAL A 317 35.85 40.82 13.07
C VAL A 317 36.41 42.24 12.93
N GLU A 318 36.56 42.97 14.03
CA GLU A 318 37.16 44.31 14.07
C GLU A 318 38.62 44.29 13.59
N LEU A 319 39.40 43.28 13.99
CA LEU A 319 40.78 43.10 13.55
C LEU A 319 40.89 42.80 12.04
N ILE A 320 39.95 42.03 11.50
CA ILE A 320 39.89 41.74 10.06
C ILE A 320 39.51 43.00 9.28
N ASN A 321 38.67 43.86 9.87
CA ASN A 321 38.29 45.18 9.34
C ASN A 321 37.82 45.13 7.87
N GLY A 322 36.98 44.15 7.55
CA GLY A 322 36.41 43.97 6.20
C GLY A 322 37.40 43.55 5.09
N ARG A 323 38.66 43.23 5.42
CA ARG A 323 39.67 42.82 4.43
C ARG A 323 39.39 41.45 3.80
N PHE A 324 38.65 40.59 4.51
CA PHE A 324 38.25 39.26 4.06
C PHE A 324 36.80 39.01 4.47
N GLU A 325 36.10 38.13 3.74
CA GLU A 325 34.83 37.59 4.24
C GLU A 325 35.08 36.85 5.56
N THR A 326 34.15 36.93 6.49
CA THR A 326 34.24 36.25 7.78
C THR A 326 33.11 35.24 7.93
N GLU A 327 33.44 34.07 8.47
CA GLU A 327 32.48 33.00 8.72
C GLU A 327 32.56 32.52 10.17
N ALA A 328 31.47 32.68 10.94
CA ALA A 328 31.37 32.07 12.26
C ALA A 328 30.95 30.60 12.14
N SER A 329 31.61 29.72 12.90
CA SER A 329 31.32 28.28 12.97
C SER A 329 31.39 27.79 14.42
N GLY A 330 30.65 26.71 14.70
CA GLY A 330 30.67 26.03 15.99
C GLY A 330 29.45 26.36 16.86
N ASN A 331 28.74 25.32 17.31
CA ASN A 331 27.59 25.41 18.24
C ASN A 331 26.52 26.45 17.88
N VAL A 332 26.25 26.64 16.58
CA VAL A 332 25.19 27.54 16.08
C VAL A 332 23.82 26.87 16.21
N THR A 333 22.93 27.50 16.97
CA THR A 333 21.52 27.09 17.16
C THR A 333 20.59 28.26 16.84
N LEU A 334 19.28 28.02 16.77
CA LEU A 334 18.31 29.07 16.45
C LEU A 334 18.28 30.17 17.53
N GLU A 335 18.56 29.79 18.77
CA GLU A 335 18.62 30.69 19.92
C GLU A 335 19.88 31.57 19.89
N THR A 336 21.01 31.04 19.39
CA THR A 336 22.31 31.73 19.42
C THR A 336 22.59 32.53 18.14
N VAL A 337 22.03 32.10 17.01
CA VAL A 337 22.35 32.63 15.67
C VAL A 337 22.11 34.13 15.54
N HIS A 338 21.09 34.67 16.20
CA HIS A 338 20.79 36.09 16.15
C HIS A 338 21.96 36.93 16.68
N LYS A 339 22.43 36.59 17.89
CA LYS A 339 23.54 37.31 18.53
C LYS A 339 24.84 37.16 17.73
N ILE A 340 25.09 35.96 17.18
CA ILE A 340 26.24 35.71 16.29
C ILE A 340 26.15 36.59 15.04
N GLY A 341 24.97 36.73 14.42
CA GLY A 341 24.75 37.62 13.27
C GLY A 341 25.04 39.10 13.56
N GLN A 342 24.76 39.55 14.79
CA GLN A 342 25.07 40.92 15.24
C GLN A 342 26.56 41.17 15.53
N SER A 343 27.45 40.18 15.37
CA SER A 343 28.89 40.37 15.54
C SER A 343 29.56 41.10 14.37
N GLY A 344 28.87 41.21 13.22
CA GLY A 344 29.42 41.77 11.98
C GLY A 344 30.06 40.74 11.04
N VAL A 345 29.93 39.44 11.34
CA VAL A 345 30.36 38.38 10.42
C VAL A 345 29.57 38.37 9.12
N THR A 346 30.22 38.01 8.01
CA THR A 346 29.57 37.91 6.69
C THR A 346 28.69 36.67 6.60
N TYR A 347 29.18 35.54 7.12
CA TYR A 347 28.51 34.24 7.08
C TYR A 347 28.47 33.57 8.45
N ILE A 348 27.51 32.68 8.62
CA ILE A 348 27.44 31.74 9.74
C ILE A 348 27.19 30.35 9.16
N SER A 349 28.04 29.38 9.46
CA SER A 349 27.82 28.00 9.03
C SER A 349 27.29 27.11 10.15
N SER A 350 26.26 26.32 9.83
CA SER A 350 25.68 25.36 10.77
C SER A 350 25.49 24.00 10.13
N GLY A 351 26.07 22.98 10.75
CA GLY A 351 25.83 21.59 10.37
C GLY A 351 24.41 21.11 10.68
N ALA A 352 23.77 21.71 11.69
CA ALA A 352 22.46 21.29 12.17
C ALA A 352 21.39 21.34 11.07
N LEU A 353 21.57 22.24 10.09
CA LEU A 353 20.71 22.38 8.91
C LEU A 353 20.55 21.06 8.14
N THR A 354 21.60 20.23 8.06
CA THR A 354 21.63 19.06 7.16
C THR A 354 21.86 17.72 7.85
N HIS A 355 22.54 17.67 9.00
CA HIS A 355 22.72 16.40 9.74
C HIS A 355 21.65 16.13 10.80
N SER A 356 20.94 17.16 11.29
CA SER A 356 19.94 17.05 12.37
C SER A 356 18.56 17.51 11.90
N VAL A 357 18.11 16.96 10.77
CA VAL A 357 16.87 17.37 10.11
C VAL A 357 15.65 16.81 10.86
N LYS A 358 14.77 17.69 11.33
CA LYS A 358 13.37 17.34 11.60
C LYS A 358 12.59 17.49 10.29
N ALA A 359 12.11 16.39 9.74
CA ALA A 359 11.33 16.41 8.50
C ALA A 359 9.99 17.15 8.72
N LEU A 360 9.55 17.93 7.72
CA LEU A 360 8.25 18.59 7.73
C LEU A 360 7.16 17.56 7.47
N ASP A 361 6.17 17.41 8.34
CA ASP A 361 5.08 16.44 8.10
C ASP A 361 4.18 16.87 6.93
N ILE A 362 4.09 16.02 5.92
CA ILE A 362 3.34 16.22 4.67
C ILE A 362 2.58 14.93 4.36
N SER A 363 1.32 15.03 3.95
CA SER A 363 0.56 13.87 3.49
C SER A 363 0.10 14.01 2.04
N LEU A 364 0.12 12.91 1.29
CA LEU A 364 -0.61 12.77 0.05
C LEU A 364 -1.92 12.02 0.34
N LYS A 365 -3.06 12.57 -0.08
CA LYS A 365 -4.38 11.95 0.16
C LYS A 365 -5.12 11.76 -1.13
N ILE A 366 -5.47 10.51 -1.44
CA ILE A 366 -6.30 10.17 -2.59
C ILE A 366 -7.73 10.70 -2.37
N ASP A 367 -8.27 11.42 -3.34
CA ASP A 367 -9.69 11.80 -3.37
C ASP A 367 -10.54 10.56 -3.68
N MET A 368 -11.13 10.04 -2.62
CA MET A 368 -12.00 8.88 -2.68
C MET A 368 -13.26 9.15 -3.51
N ALA A 369 -13.77 10.39 -3.59
CA ALA A 369 -15.02 10.67 -4.29
C ALA A 369 -14.94 10.38 -5.80
N LEU A 370 -13.79 10.68 -6.43
CA LEU A 370 -13.54 10.39 -7.84
C LEU A 370 -13.17 8.90 -8.06
N ALA A 371 -12.35 8.33 -7.17
CA ALA A 371 -11.99 6.91 -7.19
C ALA A 371 -13.24 6.01 -7.09
N LEU A 372 -14.20 6.41 -6.24
CA LEU A 372 -15.47 5.72 -6.02
C LEU A 372 -16.43 5.83 -7.20
N LYS A 373 -16.57 7.02 -7.82
CA LYS A 373 -17.34 7.17 -9.05
C LYS A 373 -16.84 6.25 -10.17
N ARG A 374 -15.52 6.06 -10.29
CA ARG A 374 -14.90 5.19 -11.31
C ARG A 374 -14.87 3.71 -10.91
N LEU A 375 -14.74 3.39 -9.63
CA LEU A 375 -14.94 2.04 -9.08
C LEU A 375 -16.35 1.53 -9.31
N HIS A 376 -17.36 2.39 -9.17
CA HIS A 376 -18.74 2.08 -9.54
C HIS A 376 -18.85 1.71 -11.03
N GLN A 377 -18.10 2.39 -11.91
CA GLN A 377 -18.09 2.12 -13.35
C GLN A 377 -17.36 0.81 -13.70
N TYR A 378 -16.24 0.51 -13.04
CA TYR A 378 -15.50 -0.76 -13.20
C TYR A 378 -16.22 -1.97 -12.59
N LYS A 379 -16.87 -1.80 -11.41
CA LYS A 379 -17.68 -2.86 -10.78
C LYS A 379 -19.03 -3.09 -11.48
N PHE A 380 -19.53 -2.14 -12.28
CA PHE A 380 -20.73 -2.36 -13.11
C PHE A 380 -20.52 -3.37 -14.25
N SER A 381 -19.26 -3.67 -14.62
CA SER A 381 -18.94 -4.65 -15.67
C SER A 381 -18.99 -6.12 -15.20
N VAL A 382 -19.28 -6.40 -13.92
CA VAL A 382 -19.55 -7.76 -13.44
C VAL A 382 -20.87 -7.75 -12.68
N THR A 383 -21.97 -7.79 -13.42
CA THR A 383 -23.33 -7.83 -12.88
C THR A 383 -23.84 -9.27 -12.84
N VAL A 384 -23.94 -9.86 -11.64
CA VAL A 384 -24.82 -11.03 -11.41
C VAL A 384 -26.22 -10.51 -11.08
N SER A 385 -27.16 -10.81 -11.96
CA SER A 385 -28.57 -10.44 -11.83
C SER A 385 -29.30 -11.44 -10.91
N ILE A 386 -29.87 -10.99 -9.80
CA ILE A 386 -30.87 -11.78 -9.05
C ILE A 386 -32.21 -11.03 -9.15
N LYS A 387 -33.15 -11.66 -9.84
CA LYS A 387 -34.48 -11.16 -10.17
C LYS A 387 -35.44 -11.51 -9.01
N LEU A 388 -35.84 -10.53 -8.21
CA LEU A 388 -36.99 -10.67 -7.29
C LEU A 388 -38.06 -9.65 -7.68
N MET A 389 -39.22 -10.15 -8.08
CA MET A 389 -40.48 -9.41 -8.25
C MET A 389 -40.40 -8.05 -8.97
N GLY A 390 -39.64 -7.97 -10.07
CA GLY A 390 -39.74 -6.85 -11.02
C GLY A 390 -39.26 -5.48 -10.52
N LYS A 391 -38.56 -5.39 -9.38
CA LYS A 391 -37.91 -4.16 -8.92
C LYS A 391 -36.41 -4.38 -8.67
N LYS A 392 -35.57 -3.44 -9.15
CA LYS A 392 -34.11 -3.45 -8.96
C LYS A 392 -33.79 -3.16 -7.49
N MET A 393 -33.07 -4.06 -6.83
CA MET A 393 -32.51 -3.85 -5.48
C MET A 393 -30.99 -3.80 -5.57
N TYR A 394 -30.39 -2.85 -4.85
CA TYR A 394 -28.95 -2.58 -4.83
C TYR A 394 -28.28 -3.32 -3.66
N GLN A 395 -27.08 -3.86 -3.90
CA GLN A 395 -26.25 -4.52 -2.90
C GLN A 395 -25.42 -3.49 -2.13
N VAL A 396 -25.35 -3.62 -0.79
CA VAL A 396 -24.60 -2.72 0.09
C VAL A 396 -23.17 -3.22 0.27
N SER A 397 -22.19 -2.41 -0.14
CA SER A 397 -20.82 -2.41 0.37
C SER A 397 -20.58 -1.02 0.96
N LYS A 398 -20.23 -0.90 2.25
CA LYS A 398 -19.87 0.41 2.84
C LYS A 398 -18.62 0.93 2.10
N GLU A 399 -18.56 2.15 1.57
CA GLU A 399 -18.82 3.37 2.32
C GLU A 399 -20.29 3.71 2.57
N GLU A 400 -20.56 4.11 3.81
CA GLU A 400 -21.74 4.91 4.14
C GLU A 400 -21.58 6.31 3.51
N VAL A 401 -22.01 6.44 2.26
CA VAL A 401 -22.84 7.62 1.98
C VAL A 401 -24.14 7.31 2.71
N ALA A 402 -24.58 8.21 3.60
CA ALA A 402 -25.96 8.14 4.11
C ALA A 402 -26.86 7.87 2.90
N LEU A 403 -27.54 6.72 2.87
CA LEU A 403 -28.48 6.41 1.79
C LEU A 403 -29.27 7.67 1.53
N LEU A 404 -29.33 8.12 0.27
CA LEU A 404 -30.19 9.26 -0.06
C LEU A 404 -31.56 8.94 0.55
N PRO A 405 -32.28 9.90 1.16
CA PRO A 405 -33.52 9.62 1.90
C PRO A 405 -34.48 8.69 1.15
N GLN A 406 -34.51 8.79 -0.18
CA GLN A 406 -35.22 7.91 -1.09
C GLN A 406 -34.79 6.43 -1.03
N GLN A 407 -33.50 6.12 -1.01
CA GLN A 407 -32.98 4.74 -0.96
C GLN A 407 -33.21 4.09 0.40
N LEU A 408 -33.14 4.86 1.50
CA LEU A 408 -33.50 4.38 2.83
C LEU A 408 -35.00 4.02 2.87
N GLN A 409 -35.83 4.89 2.29
CA GLN A 409 -37.27 4.67 2.16
C GLN A 409 -37.59 3.45 1.29
N ASP A 410 -36.84 3.21 0.21
CA ASP A 410 -37.02 2.05 -0.67
C ASP A 410 -36.69 0.73 0.06
N VAL A 411 -35.59 0.69 0.83
CA VAL A 411 -35.20 -0.48 1.63
C VAL A 411 -36.18 -0.72 2.78
N GLU A 412 -36.60 0.33 3.48
CA GLU A 412 -37.62 0.22 4.53
C GLU A 412 -38.96 -0.27 3.96
N SER A 413 -39.35 0.20 2.79
CA SER A 413 -40.54 -0.29 2.08
C SER A 413 -40.42 -1.77 1.70
N ALA A 414 -39.25 -2.22 1.26
CA ALA A 414 -38.99 -3.63 0.96
C ALA A 414 -38.99 -4.51 2.22
N VAL A 415 -38.42 -4.02 3.33
CA VAL A 415 -38.47 -4.70 4.64
C VAL A 415 -39.91 -4.85 5.11
N GLN A 416 -40.71 -3.78 5.05
CA GLN A 416 -42.13 -3.82 5.41
C GLN A 416 -42.90 -4.81 4.53
N ALA A 417 -42.63 -4.84 3.22
CA ALA A 417 -43.25 -5.79 2.31
C ALA A 417 -42.90 -7.24 2.63
N LEU A 418 -41.65 -7.53 3.02
CA LEU A 418 -41.23 -8.87 3.44
C LEU A 418 -41.82 -9.26 4.80
N GLU A 419 -41.82 -8.37 5.79
CA GLU A 419 -42.44 -8.62 7.10
C GLU A 419 -43.96 -8.80 6.99
N ALA A 420 -44.61 -8.20 5.98
CA ALA A 420 -46.03 -8.42 5.67
C ALA A 420 -46.28 -9.76 4.96
N GLN A 421 -45.26 -10.40 4.39
CA GLN A 421 -45.37 -11.76 3.85
C GLN A 421 -45.29 -12.79 4.99
N GLN A 422 -45.97 -13.93 4.80
CA GLN A 422 -45.96 -15.01 5.79
C GLN A 422 -44.62 -15.78 5.76
N GLY A 423 -43.65 -15.29 6.54
CA GLY A 423 -42.40 -15.98 6.84
C GLY A 423 -42.59 -17.21 7.75
N VAL A 424 -41.49 -17.78 8.23
CA VAL A 424 -41.55 -18.85 9.25
C VAL A 424 -42.23 -18.31 10.52
N SER A 425 -43.24 -19.03 11.02
CA SER A 425 -44.10 -18.58 12.13
C SER A 425 -43.39 -18.52 13.49
N ASP A 426 -42.49 -19.47 13.76
CA ASP A 426 -41.59 -19.47 14.92
C ASP A 426 -40.14 -19.56 14.43
N PRO A 427 -39.55 -18.42 14.05
CA PRO A 427 -38.20 -18.41 13.50
C PRO A 427 -37.14 -18.87 14.51
N THR A 428 -37.30 -18.60 15.80
CA THR A 428 -36.29 -18.99 16.82
C THR A 428 -36.26 -20.49 17.09
N SER A 429 -37.40 -21.18 16.93
CA SER A 429 -37.46 -22.64 17.02
C SER A 429 -37.11 -23.35 15.71
N SER A 430 -37.00 -22.65 14.60
CA SER A 430 -36.67 -23.24 13.29
C SER A 430 -35.19 -23.59 13.16
N ASN A 431 -34.85 -24.73 12.57
CA ASN A 431 -33.46 -25.05 12.19
C ASN A 431 -32.90 -24.07 11.13
N LEU A 432 -33.76 -23.39 10.39
CA LEU A 432 -33.37 -22.45 9.35
C LEU A 432 -32.66 -21.21 9.91
N ILE A 433 -32.89 -20.85 11.18
CA ILE A 433 -32.23 -19.71 11.82
C ILE A 433 -30.75 -19.96 12.12
N GLU A 434 -30.33 -21.23 12.22
CA GLU A 434 -28.97 -21.57 12.59
C GLU A 434 -27.97 -21.35 11.46
N GLY A 435 -26.76 -20.90 11.83
CA GLY A 435 -25.64 -20.73 10.91
C GLY A 435 -25.09 -19.31 10.84
N ARG A 436 -24.24 -19.07 9.84
CA ARG A 436 -23.53 -17.80 9.63
C ARG A 436 -24.31 -16.89 8.67
N TRP A 437 -24.68 -15.72 9.17
CA TRP A 437 -25.47 -14.73 8.45
C TRP A 437 -24.61 -13.51 8.13
N LYS A 438 -24.49 -13.15 6.85
CA LYS A 438 -23.82 -11.93 6.40
C LYS A 438 -24.79 -10.76 6.55
N LEU A 439 -24.38 -9.69 7.22
CA LEU A 439 -25.15 -8.44 7.28
C LEU A 439 -25.15 -7.79 5.90
N ILE A 440 -26.34 -7.56 5.33
CA ILE A 440 -26.52 -6.84 4.07
C ILE A 440 -26.95 -5.39 4.33
N PHE A 441 -27.80 -5.14 5.32
CA PHE A 441 -28.28 -3.78 5.59
C PHE A 441 -28.58 -3.55 7.07
N THR A 442 -28.41 -2.31 7.53
CA THR A 442 -28.82 -1.88 8.86
C THR A 442 -29.22 -0.40 8.93
N THR A 443 -30.25 -0.07 9.73
CA THR A 443 -30.75 1.31 9.86
C THR A 443 -29.88 2.21 10.74
N ARG A 444 -28.93 1.64 11.50
CA ARG A 444 -28.00 2.40 12.34
C ARG A 444 -26.58 1.87 12.18
N PRO A 445 -25.89 2.28 11.11
CA PRO A 445 -24.59 1.72 10.75
C PRO A 445 -23.50 1.91 11.81
N GLY A 446 -23.55 3.00 12.58
CA GLY A 446 -22.64 3.28 13.71
C GLY A 446 -22.99 2.59 15.03
N THR A 447 -24.11 1.84 15.08
CA THR A 447 -24.51 1.02 16.25
C THR A 447 -24.48 -0.48 15.94
N ALA A 448 -24.20 -0.87 14.70
CA ALA A 448 -24.31 -2.25 14.26
C ALA A 448 -23.25 -3.16 14.89
N SER A 449 -22.19 -2.59 15.47
CA SER A 449 -21.42 -3.20 16.55
C SER A 449 -20.52 -2.16 17.23
N PRO A 450 -20.45 -2.09 18.58
CA PRO A 450 -19.48 -1.23 19.26
C PRO A 450 -18.02 -1.51 18.84
N ILE A 451 -17.76 -2.70 18.30
CA ILE A 451 -16.50 -3.18 17.71
C ILE A 451 -16.02 -2.34 16.52
N GLN A 452 -16.94 -1.74 15.77
CA GLN A 452 -16.63 -0.93 14.60
C GLN A 452 -15.82 0.33 14.93
N ARG A 453 -15.83 0.79 16.19
CA ARG A 453 -15.15 2.02 16.60
C ARG A 453 -13.67 1.86 16.96
N THR A 454 -13.19 0.64 17.18
CA THR A 454 -11.84 0.41 17.76
C THR A 454 -10.77 0.09 16.71
N PHE A 455 -11.14 -0.18 15.45
CA PHE A 455 -10.20 -0.45 14.37
C PHE A 455 -10.19 0.70 13.35
N VAL A 456 -9.37 1.70 13.62
CA VAL A 456 -9.18 2.94 12.84
C VAL A 456 -8.32 2.75 11.57
N GLY A 457 -8.21 1.54 11.01
CA GLY A 457 -7.27 1.29 9.90
C GLY A 457 -7.53 0.07 9.02
N VAL A 458 -8.77 -0.42 8.92
CA VAL A 458 -9.13 -1.46 7.94
C VAL A 458 -10.35 -0.96 7.16
N ASP A 459 -10.16 -0.68 5.87
CA ASP A 459 -11.13 0.08 5.06
C ASP A 459 -12.28 -0.77 4.48
N VAL A 460 -12.17 -2.11 4.52
CA VAL A 460 -13.24 -3.03 4.12
C VAL A 460 -13.34 -4.17 5.11
N PHE A 461 -14.53 -4.40 5.68
CA PHE A 461 -14.79 -5.55 6.55
C PHE A 461 -16.17 -6.13 6.26
N ASN A 462 -16.30 -7.45 6.39
CA ASN A 462 -17.60 -8.12 6.36
C ASN A 462 -18.10 -8.32 7.78
N VAL A 463 -19.35 -7.95 8.04
CA VAL A 463 -20.01 -8.23 9.32
C VAL A 463 -20.84 -9.49 9.18
N PHE A 464 -20.62 -10.44 10.07
CA PHE A 464 -21.43 -11.65 10.19
C PHE A 464 -22.04 -11.76 11.58
N GLN A 465 -23.16 -12.47 11.63
CA GLN A 465 -23.75 -12.95 12.86
C GLN A 465 -23.92 -14.47 12.75
N GLU A 466 -23.28 -15.20 13.64
CA GLU A 466 -23.53 -16.63 13.83
C GLU A 466 -24.62 -16.80 14.89
N VAL A 467 -25.60 -17.64 14.60
CA VAL A 467 -26.69 -17.97 15.52
C VAL A 467 -26.77 -19.48 15.64
N TYR A 468 -26.66 -19.99 16.86
CA TYR A 468 -26.80 -21.40 17.20
C TYR A 468 -27.58 -21.48 18.50
N LEU A 469 -28.86 -21.85 18.42
CA LEU A 469 -29.77 -21.83 19.57
C LEU A 469 -30.09 -23.24 20.07
N ARG A 470 -29.79 -24.26 19.27
CA ARG A 470 -30.16 -25.66 19.49
C ARG A 470 -28.94 -26.52 19.83
N THR A 471 -28.03 -25.95 20.61
CA THR A 471 -26.80 -26.58 21.10
C THR A 471 -26.81 -26.63 22.63
N GLU A 472 -25.93 -27.42 23.24
CA GLU A 472 -25.74 -27.45 24.71
C GLU A 472 -25.22 -26.10 25.28
N ASP A 473 -24.64 -25.24 24.43
CA ASP A 473 -24.20 -23.88 24.75
C ASP A 473 -24.77 -22.92 23.68
N PRO A 474 -26.04 -22.49 23.80
CA PRO A 474 -26.69 -21.61 22.83
C PRO A 474 -26.00 -20.25 22.75
N ARG A 475 -25.66 -19.81 21.53
CA ARG A 475 -24.86 -18.61 21.30
C ARG A 475 -25.33 -17.77 20.12
N VAL A 476 -25.12 -16.47 20.29
CA VAL A 476 -25.11 -15.50 19.20
C VAL A 476 -23.72 -14.87 19.17
N SER A 477 -23.05 -14.97 18.03
CA SER A 477 -21.69 -14.45 17.87
C SER A 477 -21.64 -13.41 16.77
N ASN A 478 -21.19 -12.20 17.10
CA ASN A 478 -20.94 -11.15 16.14
C ASN A 478 -19.49 -11.22 15.68
N ILE A 479 -19.30 -11.24 14.37
CA ILE A 479 -17.99 -11.41 13.75
C ILE A 479 -17.73 -10.23 12.83
N VAL A 480 -16.60 -9.55 13.05
CA VAL A 480 -16.05 -8.57 12.13
C VAL A 480 -14.87 -9.24 11.43
N GLN A 481 -15.08 -9.62 10.18
CA GLN A 481 -14.02 -10.18 9.35
C GLN A 481 -13.29 -9.04 8.65
N PHE A 482 -12.01 -8.87 8.97
CA PHE A 482 -11.16 -7.84 8.38
C PHE A 482 -10.85 -8.19 6.93
N SER A 483 -10.37 -9.41 6.68
CA SER A 483 -10.21 -9.99 5.35
C SER A 483 -9.92 -11.49 5.46
N ASP A 484 -9.97 -12.20 4.32
CA ASP A 484 -9.56 -13.60 4.27
C ASP A 484 -8.05 -13.80 4.50
N ALA A 485 -7.23 -12.75 4.43
CA ALA A 485 -5.78 -12.81 4.68
C ALA A 485 -5.39 -12.39 6.11
N VAL A 486 -6.15 -11.48 6.72
CA VAL A 486 -5.82 -10.90 8.04
C VAL A 486 -6.43 -11.71 9.17
N GLY A 487 -7.72 -12.04 9.07
CA GLY A 487 -8.46 -12.72 10.14
C GLY A 487 -9.75 -12.02 10.54
N GLU A 488 -10.26 -12.34 11.73
CA GLU A 488 -11.53 -11.84 12.24
C GLU A 488 -11.49 -11.59 13.76
N LEU A 489 -12.30 -10.64 14.21
CA LEU A 489 -12.68 -10.49 15.61
C LEU A 489 -14.06 -11.12 15.82
N LYS A 490 -14.11 -12.12 16.69
CA LYS A 490 -15.34 -12.80 17.08
C LYS A 490 -15.69 -12.45 18.52
N VAL A 491 -16.90 -11.95 18.72
CA VAL A 491 -17.46 -11.64 20.04
C VAL A 491 -18.71 -12.47 20.22
N GLU A 492 -18.72 -13.29 21.26
CA GLU A 492 -19.72 -14.31 21.51
C GLU A 492 -20.56 -13.94 22.73
N ALA A 493 -21.85 -14.23 22.61
CA ALA A 493 -22.80 -14.06 23.68
C ALA A 493 -23.52 -15.37 23.95
N ALA A 494 -23.60 -15.75 25.22
CA ALA A 494 -24.56 -16.75 25.67
C ALA A 494 -25.98 -16.25 25.35
N ALA A 495 -26.78 -17.11 24.72
CA ALA A 495 -28.10 -16.76 24.22
C ALA A 495 -29.20 -17.62 24.85
N SER A 496 -30.42 -17.11 24.88
CA SER A 496 -31.60 -17.89 25.25
C SER A 496 -32.82 -17.44 24.45
N ILE A 497 -33.70 -18.40 24.15
CA ILE A 497 -34.98 -18.12 23.49
C ILE A 497 -35.95 -17.63 24.56
N ASN A 498 -36.59 -16.48 24.31
CA ASN A 498 -37.59 -15.92 25.22
C ASN A 498 -39.01 -16.03 24.66
N SER A 499 -39.17 -15.88 23.34
CA SER A 499 -40.42 -16.12 22.61
C SER A 499 -40.10 -16.55 21.18
N GLY A 500 -41.10 -16.94 20.40
CA GLY A 500 -40.90 -17.46 19.04
C GLY A 500 -40.11 -16.54 18.09
N THR A 501 -40.01 -15.24 18.41
CA THR A 501 -39.19 -14.29 17.65
C THR A 501 -37.99 -13.75 18.44
N ARG A 502 -38.00 -13.80 19.77
CA ARG A 502 -37.04 -13.07 20.63
C ARG A 502 -35.91 -13.93 21.15
N ILE A 503 -34.68 -13.48 20.87
CA ILE A 503 -33.44 -14.03 21.41
C ILE A 503 -32.88 -13.03 22.42
N LEU A 504 -32.68 -13.46 23.66
CA LEU A 504 -31.93 -12.72 24.67
C LEU A 504 -30.46 -13.14 24.60
N PHE A 505 -29.53 -12.21 24.79
CA PHE A 505 -28.12 -12.56 24.79
C PHE A 505 -27.29 -11.71 25.75
N ARG A 506 -26.19 -12.29 26.24
CA ARG A 506 -25.19 -11.63 27.09
C ARG A 506 -23.78 -11.96 26.61
N PHE A 507 -23.03 -10.94 26.23
CA PHE A 507 -21.64 -11.11 25.80
C PHE A 507 -20.78 -11.60 26.95
N ASP A 508 -20.05 -12.68 26.72
CA ASP A 508 -19.24 -13.37 27.73
C ASP A 508 -17.87 -13.82 27.20
N ARG A 509 -17.65 -13.82 25.88
CA ARG A 509 -16.36 -14.18 25.26
C ARG A 509 -16.02 -13.27 24.09
N ALA A 510 -14.73 -12.99 23.89
CA ALA A 510 -14.23 -12.33 22.70
C ALA A 510 -12.81 -12.77 22.39
N ALA A 511 -12.49 -12.98 21.12
CA ALA A 511 -11.16 -13.35 20.68
C ALA A 511 -10.87 -12.84 19.26
N PHE A 512 -9.60 -12.49 19.04
CA PHE A 512 -9.05 -12.30 17.71
C PHE A 512 -8.55 -13.62 17.16
N SER A 513 -8.96 -13.93 15.94
CA SER A 513 -8.42 -15.02 15.15
C SER A 513 -7.65 -14.41 13.99
N LEU A 514 -6.36 -14.17 14.20
CA LEU A 514 -5.46 -13.59 13.20
C LEU A 514 -4.79 -14.72 12.42
N LYS A 515 -4.94 -14.74 11.09
CA LYS A 515 -4.48 -15.88 10.27
C LYS A 515 -2.97 -16.07 10.26
N PHE A 516 -2.21 -15.03 10.59
CA PHE A 516 -0.75 -15.07 10.72
C PHE A 516 -0.28 -15.57 12.10
N LEU A 517 -1.19 -15.87 13.04
CA LEU A 517 -0.86 -16.44 14.34
C LEU A 517 -1.40 -17.87 14.47
N PRO A 518 -0.63 -18.80 15.08
CA PRO A 518 -1.08 -20.17 15.30
C PRO A 518 -2.06 -20.31 16.48
N PHE A 519 -2.40 -19.22 17.17
CA PHE A 519 -3.30 -19.20 18.32
C PHE A 519 -4.25 -17.99 18.27
N LYS A 520 -5.41 -18.11 18.92
CA LYS A 520 -6.37 -17.01 19.08
C LYS A 520 -5.93 -16.10 20.23
N VAL A 521 -6.02 -14.79 20.04
CA VAL A 521 -5.70 -13.80 21.08
C VAL A 521 -6.98 -13.46 21.83
N PRO A 522 -7.13 -13.81 23.12
CA PRO A 522 -8.32 -13.48 23.89
C PRO A 522 -8.41 -11.95 24.09
N TYR A 523 -9.62 -11.40 23.97
CA TYR A 523 -9.87 -10.00 24.25
C TYR A 523 -10.35 -9.82 25.71
N PRO A 524 -9.66 -9.01 26.54
CA PRO A 524 -9.88 -8.99 27.99
C PRO A 524 -11.22 -8.36 28.41
N VAL A 525 -11.76 -8.85 29.54
CA VAL A 525 -13.00 -8.40 30.21
C VAL A 525 -12.65 -7.42 31.35
N PRO A 526 -13.41 -6.32 31.60
CA PRO A 526 -14.64 -5.92 30.92
C PRO A 526 -14.36 -5.44 29.51
N PHE A 527 -15.27 -5.77 28.59
CA PHE A 527 -15.19 -5.38 27.19
C PHE A 527 -15.30 -3.85 27.08
N ARG A 528 -14.18 -3.14 27.21
CA ARG A 528 -14.12 -1.66 27.11
C ARG A 528 -14.78 -1.14 25.83
N LEU A 529 -14.72 -1.98 24.79
CA LEU A 529 -15.35 -1.83 23.49
C LEU A 529 -16.89 -1.78 23.51
N LEU A 530 -17.54 -2.49 24.44
CA LEU A 530 -19.00 -2.61 24.53
C LEU A 530 -19.65 -1.66 25.57
N GLY A 531 -18.86 -0.98 26.44
CA GLY A 531 -19.42 -0.14 27.51
C GLY A 531 -20.32 -0.93 28.49
N ASP A 532 -21.44 -0.33 28.93
CA ASP A 532 -22.46 -0.99 29.78
C ASP A 532 -23.33 -2.02 29.01
N GLU A 533 -23.05 -2.27 27.73
CA GLU A 533 -23.92 -3.00 26.78
C GLU A 533 -23.69 -4.52 26.76
N ALA A 534 -23.34 -5.11 27.91
CA ALA A 534 -23.07 -6.56 27.99
C ALA A 534 -24.32 -7.44 27.77
N LYS A 535 -25.53 -6.87 27.80
CA LYS A 535 -26.81 -7.58 27.63
C LYS A 535 -27.68 -6.91 26.57
N GLY A 536 -28.39 -7.72 25.78
CA GLY A 536 -29.30 -7.23 24.74
C GLY A 536 -30.35 -8.26 24.33
N TRP A 537 -31.20 -7.86 23.39
CA TRP A 537 -32.18 -8.74 22.76
C TRP A 537 -32.26 -8.45 21.26
N LEU A 538 -32.67 -9.47 20.51
CA LEU A 538 -32.87 -9.43 19.07
C LEU A 538 -34.16 -10.16 18.71
N ASP A 539 -35.07 -9.46 18.05
CA ASP A 539 -36.30 -10.02 17.51
C ASP A 539 -36.10 -10.39 16.05
N THR A 540 -36.23 -11.66 15.70
CA THR A 540 -36.31 -12.09 14.30
C THR A 540 -37.73 -11.88 13.80
N THR A 541 -37.97 -10.75 13.13
CA THR A 541 -39.29 -10.35 12.64
C THR A 541 -39.66 -11.00 11.32
N TYR A 542 -38.66 -11.47 10.57
CA TYR A 542 -38.87 -12.26 9.36
C TYR A 542 -37.74 -13.26 9.15
N LEU A 543 -38.12 -14.49 8.78
CA LEU A 543 -37.22 -15.52 8.28
C LEU A 543 -37.87 -16.12 7.04
N SER A 544 -37.20 -16.05 5.90
CA SER A 544 -37.70 -16.62 4.64
C SER A 544 -37.88 -18.14 4.78
N GLN A 545 -38.88 -18.72 4.12
CA GLN A 545 -39.12 -20.17 4.15
C GLN A 545 -37.94 -20.99 3.60
N SER A 546 -37.13 -20.41 2.70
CA SER A 546 -35.89 -21.02 2.20
C SER A 546 -34.72 -20.92 3.17
N GLY A 547 -34.87 -20.18 4.27
CA GLY A 547 -33.81 -19.94 5.25
C GLY A 547 -32.66 -19.06 4.74
N ASN A 548 -32.82 -18.34 3.63
CA ASN A 548 -31.73 -17.58 3.01
C ASN A 548 -31.68 -16.11 3.41
N ILE A 549 -32.81 -15.53 3.84
CA ILE A 549 -32.92 -14.13 4.29
C ILE A 549 -33.55 -14.09 5.68
N ARG A 550 -32.98 -13.25 6.55
CA ARG A 550 -33.48 -12.96 7.89
C ARG A 550 -33.50 -11.47 8.14
N ILE A 551 -34.58 -10.98 8.73
CA ILE A 551 -34.71 -9.61 9.23
C ILE A 551 -34.81 -9.68 10.74
N SER A 552 -34.02 -8.85 11.41
CA SER A 552 -33.96 -8.82 12.86
C SER A 552 -33.98 -7.38 13.39
N ARG A 553 -34.58 -7.16 14.57
CA ARG A 553 -34.62 -5.87 15.25
C ARG A 553 -33.94 -5.95 16.61
N GLY A 554 -32.97 -5.08 16.86
CA GLY A 554 -32.23 -5.02 18.12
C GLY A 554 -32.88 -4.10 19.15
N ASN A 555 -32.44 -4.22 20.41
CA ASN A 555 -32.86 -3.43 21.56
C ASN A 555 -32.85 -1.90 21.40
N LYS A 556 -32.07 -1.37 20.45
CA LYS A 556 -32.00 0.07 20.15
C LYS A 556 -32.91 0.52 19.00
N GLY A 557 -33.79 -0.36 18.51
CA GLY A 557 -34.62 -0.10 17.33
C GLY A 557 -33.85 -0.22 16.00
N THR A 558 -32.67 -0.84 16.02
CA THR A 558 -31.85 -1.08 14.83
C THR A 558 -32.40 -2.26 14.05
N THR A 559 -32.68 -2.09 12.76
CA THR A 559 -33.03 -3.16 11.83
C THR A 559 -31.75 -3.76 11.26
N PHE A 560 -31.72 -5.08 11.11
CA PHE A 560 -30.65 -5.85 10.48
C PHE A 560 -31.27 -6.74 9.41
N VAL A 561 -30.84 -6.59 8.16
CA VAL A 561 -31.19 -7.52 7.07
C VAL A 561 -29.96 -8.36 6.79
N LEU A 562 -30.10 -9.67 6.94
CA LEU A 562 -29.00 -10.61 6.81
C LEU A 562 -29.31 -11.70 5.79
N GLN A 563 -28.27 -12.16 5.10
CA GLN A 563 -28.32 -13.28 4.17
C GLN A 563 -27.47 -14.43 4.68
N LYS A 564 -27.99 -15.65 4.57
CA LYS A 564 -27.27 -16.85 5.00
C LYS A 564 -26.05 -17.07 4.08
N LYS A 565 -24.85 -17.14 4.67
CA LYS A 565 -23.64 -17.55 3.93
C LYS A 565 -23.64 -19.07 3.88
N THR A 566 -24.06 -19.63 2.77
CA THR A 566 -24.06 -21.07 2.53
C THR A 566 -22.76 -21.48 1.84
N GLU A 567 -21.95 -22.30 2.51
CA GLU A 567 -20.73 -22.89 1.93
C GLU A 567 -21.07 -23.57 0.58
N PRO A 568 -20.23 -23.49 -0.47
CA PRO A 568 -20.49 -24.11 -1.77
C PRO A 568 -20.92 -25.58 -1.67
N ARG A 569 -20.32 -26.34 -0.76
CA ARG A 569 -20.69 -27.72 -0.44
C ARG A 569 -22.13 -27.84 0.08
N GLN A 570 -22.52 -26.97 1.01
CA GLN A 570 -23.87 -26.97 1.57
C GLN A 570 -24.91 -26.55 0.53
N ARG A 571 -24.54 -25.64 -0.38
CA ARG A 571 -25.39 -25.29 -1.53
C ARG A 571 -25.58 -26.48 -2.46
N LEU A 572 -24.54 -27.24 -2.77
CA LEU A 572 -24.66 -28.46 -3.56
C LEU A 572 -25.57 -29.49 -2.88
N LEU A 573 -25.36 -29.78 -1.59
CA LEU A 573 -26.22 -30.71 -0.85
C LEU A 573 -27.67 -30.24 -0.75
N SER A 574 -27.89 -28.92 -0.58
CA SER A 574 -29.22 -28.32 -0.59
C SER A 574 -29.86 -28.38 -1.97
N ALA A 575 -29.11 -28.12 -3.04
CA ALA A 575 -29.58 -28.22 -4.41
C ALA A 575 -30.01 -29.66 -4.73
N ILE A 576 -29.20 -30.65 -4.32
CA ILE A 576 -29.52 -32.08 -4.45
C ILE A 576 -30.80 -32.40 -3.67
N SER A 577 -30.92 -31.95 -2.42
CA SER A 577 -32.09 -32.20 -1.60
C SER A 577 -33.37 -31.54 -2.12
N THR A 578 -33.25 -30.42 -2.83
CA THR A 578 -34.39 -29.65 -3.37
C THR A 578 -34.70 -29.99 -4.83
N GLY A 579 -33.81 -30.72 -5.51
CA GLY A 579 -33.93 -31.06 -6.93
C GLY A 579 -33.75 -29.87 -7.89
N ALA A 580 -33.28 -28.72 -7.41
CA ALA A 580 -33.18 -27.49 -8.20
C ALA A 580 -31.78 -26.88 -8.11
N GLY A 581 -31.23 -26.44 -9.25
CA GLY A 581 -29.95 -25.73 -9.29
C GLY A 581 -28.71 -26.61 -9.06
N VAL A 582 -28.82 -27.93 -9.28
CA VAL A 582 -27.75 -28.89 -8.95
C VAL A 582 -26.55 -28.71 -9.86
N THR A 583 -26.77 -28.54 -11.16
CA THR A 583 -25.70 -28.37 -12.16
C THR A 583 -24.91 -27.09 -11.90
N GLU A 584 -25.59 -25.98 -11.59
CA GLU A 584 -24.97 -24.70 -11.26
C GLU A 584 -24.10 -24.79 -9.99
N ALA A 585 -24.57 -25.54 -8.99
CA ALA A 585 -23.81 -25.78 -7.77
C ALA A 585 -22.59 -26.70 -8.00
N ILE A 586 -22.69 -27.66 -8.93
CA ILE A 586 -21.56 -28.52 -9.35
C ILE A 586 -20.50 -27.69 -10.08
N ASP A 587 -20.91 -26.87 -11.05
CA ASP A 587 -20.01 -26.05 -11.86
C ASP A 587 -19.24 -25.06 -10.98
N GLU A 588 -19.91 -24.46 -9.99
CA GLU A 588 -19.27 -23.60 -8.99
C GLU A 588 -18.21 -24.36 -8.16
N LEU A 589 -18.52 -25.59 -7.73
CA LEU A 589 -17.59 -26.41 -6.96
C LEU A 589 -16.35 -26.79 -7.78
N ILE A 590 -16.55 -27.16 -9.05
CA ILE A 590 -15.48 -27.51 -9.99
C ILE A 590 -14.58 -26.29 -10.27
N ALA A 591 -15.16 -25.11 -10.49
CA ALA A 591 -14.41 -23.88 -10.76
C ALA A 591 -13.48 -23.50 -9.59
N LEU A 592 -13.93 -23.70 -8.35
CA LEU A 592 -13.10 -23.45 -7.15
C LEU A 592 -11.87 -24.35 -7.07
N ASN A 593 -11.94 -25.56 -7.61
CA ASN A 593 -10.84 -26.53 -7.59
C ASN A 593 -9.78 -26.26 -8.68
N GLN A 594 -10.12 -25.54 -9.75
CA GLN A 594 -9.17 -25.19 -10.82
C GLN A 594 -8.09 -24.18 -10.37
N PHE A 595 -8.30 -23.46 -9.27
CA PHE A 595 -7.36 -22.49 -8.72
C PHE A 595 -6.37 -23.07 -7.69
N VAL A 596 -6.57 -24.32 -7.24
CA VAL A 596 -5.86 -24.88 -6.08
C VAL A 596 -4.84 -25.96 -6.47
N ASP A 597 -4.99 -26.63 -7.62
CA ASP A 597 -4.23 -27.86 -7.89
C ASP A 597 -3.20 -27.74 -9.04
N GLN A 598 -1.91 -27.72 -8.66
CA GLN A 598 -0.75 -28.02 -9.52
C GLN A 598 -0.23 -29.47 -9.29
N GLY A 599 -0.96 -30.30 -8.55
CA GLY A 599 -0.61 -31.70 -8.27
C GLY A 599 -1.40 -32.72 -9.10
N GLU A 600 -0.85 -33.92 -9.19
CA GLU A 600 -1.55 -35.09 -9.73
C GLU A 600 -2.61 -35.60 -8.73
N SER A 601 -3.87 -35.17 -8.85
CA SER A 601 -4.94 -35.68 -7.97
C SER A 601 -5.21 -37.17 -8.23
N GLU A 602 -5.38 -37.97 -7.17
CA GLU A 602 -5.78 -39.39 -7.23
C GLU A 602 -7.22 -39.59 -6.73
N ILE A 603 -7.88 -40.69 -7.13
CA ILE A 603 -9.18 -41.06 -6.55
C ILE A 603 -8.94 -41.53 -5.10
N PRO A 604 -9.47 -40.83 -4.09
CA PRO A 604 -9.24 -41.19 -2.69
C PRO A 604 -9.85 -42.56 -2.36
N ALA A 605 -9.05 -43.39 -1.67
CA ALA A 605 -9.52 -44.64 -1.09
C ALA A 605 -10.58 -44.38 -0.02
N GLY A 606 -11.59 -45.24 0.07
CA GLY A 606 -12.69 -45.09 1.01
C GLY A 606 -14.02 -45.63 0.50
N GLU A 607 -15.05 -45.50 1.33
CA GLU A 607 -16.43 -45.80 0.96
C GLU A 607 -17.14 -44.53 0.50
N TRP A 608 -17.76 -44.56 -0.67
CA TRP A 608 -18.35 -43.40 -1.34
C TRP A 608 -19.79 -43.71 -1.72
N GLN A 609 -20.75 -43.03 -1.11
CA GLN A 609 -22.18 -43.18 -1.40
C GLN A 609 -22.58 -42.26 -2.55
N LEU A 610 -23.20 -42.78 -3.61
CA LEU A 610 -23.80 -41.94 -4.64
C LEU A 610 -25.01 -41.19 -4.04
N ILE A 611 -25.02 -39.86 -4.18
CA ILE A 611 -26.10 -39.00 -3.69
C ILE A 611 -26.84 -38.25 -4.81
N TRP A 612 -26.26 -38.16 -6.02
CA TRP A 612 -26.89 -37.56 -7.19
C TRP A 612 -26.22 -37.97 -8.50
N SER A 613 -27.01 -38.11 -9.58
CA SER A 613 -26.54 -38.31 -10.96
C SER A 613 -27.26 -37.37 -11.93
N SER A 614 -26.58 -36.97 -13.01
CA SER A 614 -27.18 -36.10 -14.04
C SER A 614 -28.17 -36.80 -14.99
N GLN A 615 -28.28 -38.13 -14.88
CA GLN A 615 -29.25 -38.94 -15.63
C GLN A 615 -30.04 -39.81 -14.65
N MET A 616 -31.34 -39.91 -14.88
CA MET A 616 -32.21 -40.84 -14.14
C MET A 616 -32.08 -42.26 -14.71
N GLU A 617 -32.18 -43.24 -13.81
CA GLU A 617 -32.15 -44.68 -14.05
C GLU A 617 -32.88 -45.09 -15.35
N THR A 618 -32.20 -45.88 -16.18
CA THR A 618 -32.85 -46.58 -17.31
C THR A 618 -33.70 -47.75 -16.79
N ASP A 619 -34.57 -48.33 -17.62
CA ASP A 619 -35.42 -49.47 -17.25
C ASP A 619 -34.64 -50.73 -16.82
N SER A 620 -33.32 -50.78 -17.06
CA SER A 620 -32.43 -51.87 -16.67
C SER A 620 -31.61 -51.51 -15.43
N TRP A 621 -32.09 -51.91 -14.25
CA TRP A 621 -31.38 -51.69 -12.98
C TRP A 621 -30.00 -52.37 -12.94
N ILE A 622 -29.81 -53.48 -13.65
CA ILE A 622 -28.54 -54.22 -13.73
C ILE A 622 -27.50 -53.44 -14.53
N GLU A 623 -27.92 -52.78 -15.61
CA GLU A 623 -27.04 -51.93 -16.41
C GLU A 623 -26.68 -50.64 -15.68
N ASN A 624 -27.65 -50.04 -14.96
CA ASN A 624 -27.41 -48.91 -14.07
C ASN A 624 -26.41 -49.27 -12.97
N ALA A 625 -26.54 -50.47 -12.39
CA ALA A 625 -25.64 -51.01 -11.38
C ALA A 625 -24.22 -51.24 -11.92
N ALA A 626 -24.09 -51.87 -13.09
CA ALA A 626 -22.81 -52.16 -13.74
C ALA A 626 -22.06 -50.89 -14.18
N ASN A 627 -22.78 -49.81 -14.49
CA ASN A 627 -22.23 -48.51 -14.89
C ASN A 627 -22.03 -47.53 -13.72
N GLY A 628 -22.22 -47.98 -12.48
CA GLY A 628 -22.02 -47.16 -11.28
C GLY A 628 -23.03 -46.02 -11.10
N LEU A 629 -24.20 -46.12 -11.76
CA LEU A 629 -25.30 -45.15 -11.66
C LEU A 629 -26.10 -45.29 -10.36
N MET A 630 -25.76 -46.26 -9.49
CA MET A 630 -26.49 -46.58 -8.26
C MET A 630 -25.54 -47.08 -7.16
N GLY A 631 -25.92 -46.86 -5.91
CA GLY A 631 -25.31 -47.51 -4.75
C GLY A 631 -24.01 -46.89 -4.23
N LYS A 632 -23.22 -47.73 -3.55
CA LYS A 632 -21.97 -47.38 -2.88
C LYS A 632 -20.78 -47.85 -3.70
N GLN A 633 -19.73 -47.05 -3.75
CA GLN A 633 -18.43 -47.42 -4.33
C GLN A 633 -17.39 -47.55 -3.22
N ILE A 634 -16.65 -48.66 -3.22
CA ILE A 634 -15.53 -48.89 -2.31
C ILE A 634 -14.26 -48.82 -3.14
N VAL A 635 -13.48 -47.76 -2.94
CA VAL A 635 -12.20 -47.56 -3.63
C VAL A 635 -11.08 -48.02 -2.73
N ARG A 636 -10.23 -48.91 -3.23
CA ARG A 636 -9.04 -49.40 -2.53
C ARG A 636 -7.80 -48.75 -3.12
N GLY A 637 -6.81 -48.44 -2.28
CA GLY A 637 -5.56 -47.79 -2.69
C GLY A 637 -4.63 -48.62 -3.59
N ASN A 638 -5.02 -49.85 -3.96
CA ASN A 638 -4.29 -50.76 -4.84
C ASN A 638 -4.88 -50.80 -6.27
N GLY A 639 -5.68 -49.80 -6.67
CA GLY A 639 -6.31 -49.74 -8.00
C GLY A 639 -7.54 -50.64 -8.16
N GLN A 640 -8.10 -51.14 -7.05
CA GLN A 640 -9.35 -51.92 -7.07
C GLN A 640 -10.54 -51.05 -6.68
N ILE A 641 -11.66 -51.25 -7.36
CA ILE A 641 -12.93 -50.59 -7.06
C ILE A 641 -14.05 -51.62 -7.00
N LYS A 642 -14.98 -51.44 -6.07
CA LYS A 642 -16.14 -52.31 -5.90
C LYS A 642 -17.42 -51.49 -5.86
N PHE A 643 -18.40 -51.85 -6.66
CA PHE A 643 -19.75 -51.32 -6.60
C PHE A 643 -20.61 -52.22 -5.74
N LEU A 644 -21.37 -51.64 -4.83
CA LEU A 644 -22.25 -52.35 -3.92
C LEU A 644 -23.62 -51.67 -3.88
N ILE A 645 -24.66 -52.43 -4.20
CA ILE A 645 -26.04 -51.96 -4.23
C ILE A 645 -26.89 -52.88 -3.37
N ASP A 646 -27.63 -52.29 -2.43
CA ASP A 646 -28.63 -53.02 -1.66
C ASP A 646 -29.88 -53.25 -2.53
N ILE A 647 -30.25 -54.52 -2.72
CA ILE A 647 -31.48 -54.94 -3.38
C ILE A 647 -32.51 -55.30 -2.29
N LEU A 648 -33.77 -55.44 -2.67
CA LEU A 648 -34.85 -55.90 -1.80
C LEU A 648 -34.55 -57.27 -1.15
N LEU A 649 -35.14 -57.52 0.02
CA LEU A 649 -35.11 -58.82 0.72
C LEU A 649 -33.71 -59.29 1.17
N GLY A 650 -32.77 -58.37 1.39
CA GLY A 650 -31.43 -58.70 1.89
C GLY A 650 -30.46 -59.20 0.82
N PHE A 651 -30.86 -59.13 -0.45
CA PHE A 651 -29.98 -59.35 -1.59
C PHE A 651 -29.10 -58.12 -1.80
N LYS A 652 -27.86 -58.30 -2.24
CA LYS A 652 -26.98 -57.19 -2.66
C LYS A 652 -26.38 -57.50 -4.01
N PHE A 653 -26.31 -56.51 -4.90
CA PHE A 653 -25.45 -56.62 -6.06
C PHE A 653 -24.05 -56.14 -5.69
N SER A 654 -23.05 -56.91 -6.09
CA SER A 654 -21.64 -56.57 -5.98
C SER A 654 -21.02 -56.65 -7.35
N MET A 655 -20.19 -55.69 -7.71
CA MET A 655 -19.34 -55.80 -8.88
C MET A 655 -17.95 -55.29 -8.53
N ASP A 656 -16.96 -56.15 -8.65
CA ASP A 656 -15.56 -55.81 -8.43
C ASP A 656 -14.88 -55.50 -9.78
N GLY A 657 -13.89 -54.63 -9.72
CA GLY A 657 -13.19 -54.16 -10.91
C GLY A 657 -11.87 -53.47 -10.55
N THR A 658 -11.19 -53.02 -11.60
CA THR A 658 -9.91 -52.30 -11.51
C THR A 658 -10.02 -50.95 -12.21
N PHE A 659 -9.23 -50.00 -11.75
CA PHE A 659 -9.09 -48.70 -12.40
C PHE A 659 -7.62 -48.32 -12.55
N VAL A 660 -7.27 -47.80 -13.72
CA VAL A 660 -5.90 -47.39 -14.05
C VAL A 660 -5.92 -45.94 -14.52
N LYS A 661 -5.04 -45.11 -13.96
CA LYS A 661 -4.90 -43.71 -14.38
C LYS A 661 -4.29 -43.68 -15.78
N ILE A 662 -4.98 -43.05 -16.73
CA ILE A 662 -4.54 -42.92 -18.14
C ILE A 662 -4.30 -41.47 -18.57
N GLY A 663 -4.65 -40.50 -17.72
CA GLY A 663 -4.40 -39.07 -17.93
C GLY A 663 -4.27 -38.31 -16.62
N SER A 664 -4.16 -36.98 -16.67
CA SER A 664 -4.00 -36.16 -15.45
C SER A 664 -5.16 -36.32 -14.46
N LYS A 665 -6.38 -36.48 -14.97
CA LYS A 665 -7.62 -36.66 -14.19
C LYS A 665 -8.52 -37.79 -14.70
N THR A 666 -8.03 -38.62 -15.63
CA THR A 666 -8.85 -39.64 -16.32
C THR A 666 -8.37 -41.05 -15.98
N TYR A 667 -9.32 -41.94 -15.71
CA TYR A 667 -9.10 -43.32 -15.34
C TYR A 667 -9.84 -44.27 -16.30
N ASP A 668 -9.17 -45.33 -16.73
CA ASP A 668 -9.79 -46.46 -17.42
C ASP A 668 -10.30 -47.43 -16.35
N VAL A 669 -11.61 -47.67 -16.30
CA VAL A 669 -12.26 -48.54 -15.31
C VAL A 669 -12.76 -49.79 -16.02
N THR A 670 -12.36 -50.96 -15.51
CA THR A 670 -12.82 -52.27 -15.99
C THR A 670 -13.50 -53.01 -14.84
N MET A 671 -14.79 -53.29 -15.01
CA MET A 671 -15.62 -54.05 -14.07
C MET A 671 -15.93 -55.41 -14.70
N ASP A 672 -15.56 -56.52 -14.06
CA ASP A 672 -15.66 -57.85 -14.67
C ASP A 672 -16.02 -59.01 -13.71
N ASP A 673 -16.20 -58.73 -12.42
CA ASP A 673 -16.61 -59.71 -11.42
C ASP A 673 -17.92 -59.29 -10.74
N ALA A 674 -19.05 -59.61 -11.39
CA ALA A 674 -20.38 -59.31 -10.88
C ALA A 674 -20.97 -60.50 -10.12
N ALA A 675 -21.65 -60.23 -9.00
CA ALA A 675 -22.35 -61.24 -8.21
C ALA A 675 -23.59 -60.69 -7.49
N ILE A 676 -24.60 -61.53 -7.32
CA ILE A 676 -25.72 -61.30 -6.39
C ILE A 676 -25.41 -62.01 -5.09
N LEU A 677 -25.32 -61.24 -4.00
CA LEU A 677 -25.02 -61.70 -2.65
C LEU A 677 -26.32 -61.93 -1.86
N VAL A 678 -26.39 -63.07 -1.16
CA VAL A 678 -27.46 -63.45 -0.23
C VAL A 678 -26.81 -63.94 1.07
N GLY A 679 -26.82 -63.12 2.12
CA GLY A 679 -26.08 -63.42 3.34
C GLY A 679 -24.58 -63.61 3.06
N SER A 680 -24.04 -64.80 3.32
CA SER A 680 -22.64 -65.16 3.04
C SER A 680 -22.41 -65.82 1.68
N PHE A 681 -23.45 -66.04 0.88
CA PHE A 681 -23.37 -66.72 -0.42
C PHE A 681 -23.42 -65.72 -1.56
N GLY A 682 -22.61 -65.91 -2.61
CA GLY A 682 -22.60 -65.09 -3.82
C GLY A 682 -22.86 -65.92 -5.07
N LEU A 683 -23.81 -65.50 -5.91
CA LEU A 683 -24.11 -66.08 -7.22
C LEU A 683 -23.44 -65.23 -8.31
N PRO A 684 -22.43 -65.75 -9.03
CA PRO A 684 -21.72 -64.99 -10.05
C PRO A 684 -22.62 -64.70 -11.27
N MET A 685 -22.35 -63.56 -11.92
CA MET A 685 -23.05 -63.09 -13.11
C MET A 685 -22.04 -62.76 -14.21
N GLU A 686 -22.32 -63.16 -15.46
CA GLU A 686 -21.49 -62.81 -16.61
C GLU A 686 -21.82 -61.38 -17.09
N ILE A 687 -21.34 -60.39 -16.35
CA ILE A 687 -21.48 -58.97 -16.71
C ILE A 687 -20.08 -58.36 -16.76
N LYS A 688 -19.78 -57.65 -17.85
CA LYS A 688 -18.55 -56.88 -17.99
C LYS A 688 -18.88 -55.47 -18.45
N SER A 689 -18.21 -54.48 -17.86
CA SER A 689 -18.32 -53.08 -18.26
C SER A 689 -16.93 -52.44 -18.30
N LYS A 690 -16.71 -51.58 -19.30
CA LYS A 690 -15.46 -50.83 -19.45
C LYS A 690 -15.78 -49.39 -19.85
N PHE A 691 -15.27 -48.42 -19.09
CA PHE A 691 -15.54 -47.01 -19.33
C PHE A 691 -14.46 -46.11 -18.75
N ASN A 692 -14.38 -44.88 -19.28
CA ASN A 692 -13.53 -43.84 -18.74
C ASN A 692 -14.25 -43.08 -17.61
N LEU A 693 -13.50 -42.73 -16.57
CA LEU A 693 -13.94 -41.95 -15.43
C LEU A 693 -13.02 -40.73 -15.24
N ASP A 694 -13.56 -39.54 -15.40
CA ASP A 694 -12.86 -38.28 -15.12
C ASP A 694 -13.15 -37.82 -13.68
N LEU A 695 -12.09 -37.49 -12.93
CA LEU A 695 -12.17 -36.87 -11.62
C LEU A 695 -12.24 -35.35 -11.78
N LEU A 696 -13.44 -34.76 -11.59
CA LEU A 696 -13.65 -33.32 -11.78
C LEU A 696 -13.39 -32.51 -10.50
N TYR A 697 -13.75 -33.09 -9.35
CA TYR A 697 -13.57 -32.50 -8.03
C TYR A 697 -13.40 -33.59 -6.99
N THR A 698 -12.52 -33.37 -6.02
CA THR A 698 -12.50 -34.20 -4.81
C THR A 698 -12.02 -33.38 -3.61
N ASP A 699 -12.64 -33.61 -2.47
CA ASP A 699 -12.15 -33.23 -1.15
C ASP A 699 -12.34 -34.41 -0.17
N GLU A 700 -12.10 -34.21 1.12
CA GLU A 700 -12.25 -35.27 2.14
C GLU A 700 -13.69 -35.82 2.28
N LYS A 701 -14.71 -35.14 1.73
CA LYS A 701 -16.13 -35.44 1.93
C LYS A 701 -16.92 -35.66 0.66
N ILE A 702 -16.60 -34.96 -0.43
CA ILE A 702 -17.34 -35.04 -1.69
C ILE A 702 -16.38 -35.32 -2.84
N ARG A 703 -16.83 -36.20 -3.74
CA ARG A 703 -16.17 -36.45 -5.01
C ARG A 703 -17.17 -36.27 -6.15
N ILE A 704 -16.78 -35.49 -7.16
CA ILE A 704 -17.53 -35.31 -8.41
C ILE A 704 -16.76 -35.97 -9.53
N THR A 705 -17.38 -36.96 -10.17
CA THR A 705 -16.80 -37.68 -11.30
C THR A 705 -17.69 -37.55 -12.53
N ARG A 706 -17.09 -37.71 -13.71
CA ARG A 706 -17.78 -37.84 -14.98
C ARG A 706 -17.45 -39.18 -15.59
N GLY A 707 -18.44 -40.05 -15.75
CA GLY A 707 -18.23 -41.41 -16.26
C GLY A 707 -18.75 -41.59 -17.69
N TYR A 708 -19.18 -42.81 -17.98
CA TYR A 708 -19.79 -43.22 -19.25
C TYR A 708 -20.86 -42.21 -19.73
N ASN A 709 -20.91 -41.96 -21.04
CA ASN A 709 -21.82 -41.00 -21.69
C ASN A 709 -21.84 -39.57 -21.10
N ARG A 710 -20.74 -39.13 -20.46
CA ARG A 710 -20.60 -37.79 -19.84
C ARG A 710 -21.54 -37.55 -18.65
N ILE A 711 -22.07 -38.62 -18.05
CA ILE A 711 -22.91 -38.54 -16.86
C ILE A 711 -22.07 -38.03 -15.68
N LEU A 712 -22.59 -37.05 -14.94
CA LEU A 712 -21.99 -36.53 -13.72
C LEU A 712 -22.51 -37.32 -12.51
N PHE A 713 -21.60 -37.64 -11.60
CA PHE A 713 -21.90 -38.29 -10.33
C PHE A 713 -21.40 -37.46 -9.18
N VAL A 714 -22.25 -37.26 -8.17
CA VAL A 714 -21.84 -36.69 -6.88
C VAL A 714 -21.85 -37.80 -5.85
N HIS A 715 -20.68 -38.08 -5.29
CA HIS A 715 -20.50 -39.05 -4.22
C HIS A 715 -20.14 -38.36 -2.92
N LEU A 716 -20.68 -38.87 -1.80
CA LEU A 716 -20.35 -38.45 -0.45
C LEU A 716 -19.50 -39.53 0.23
N HIS A 717 -18.39 -39.15 0.86
CA HIS A 717 -17.57 -40.05 1.66
C HIS A 717 -18.36 -40.54 2.88
N VAL A 718 -18.29 -41.84 3.13
CA VAL A 718 -18.92 -42.48 4.28
C VAL A 718 -17.85 -42.76 5.31
N ASP A 719 -17.73 -41.89 6.32
CA ASP A 719 -16.86 -42.17 7.46
C ASP A 719 -17.35 -43.43 8.19
N GLY A 720 -16.48 -44.40 8.41
CA GLY A 720 -16.78 -45.68 9.08
C GLY A 720 -17.24 -45.58 10.54
N SER A 721 -17.58 -44.39 11.04
CA SER A 721 -17.93 -44.11 12.44
C SER A 721 -19.42 -43.89 12.71
N LYS A 722 -20.32 -44.08 11.73
CA LYS A 722 -21.78 -44.12 12.00
C LYS A 722 -22.47 -45.29 11.30
N ARG A 723 -22.31 -46.48 11.89
CA ARG A 723 -23.40 -47.45 12.01
C ARG A 723 -23.93 -47.35 13.44
N ASN A 724 -25.08 -46.70 13.60
CA ASN A 724 -26.11 -46.99 14.61
C ASN A 724 -27.37 -46.23 14.24
#